data_AF-A0A5J4UKJ5-F1
#
_entry.id   AF-A0A5J4UKJ5-F1
#
_cell.length_a   1.000
_cell.length_b   1.000
_cell.length_c   1.000
_cell.angle_alpha   90.00
_cell.angle_beta   90.00
_cell.angle_gamma   90.00
#
_symmetry.space_group_name_H-M   'P 1'
#
loop_
_entity.id
_entity.type
_entity.pdbx_description
1 polymer ?
#
loop_
_entity_poly.entity_id
_entity_poly.type
_entity_poly.pdbx_seq_one_letter_code
_entity_poly.pdbx_strand_id
1 'polypeptide(L)'
;MINQGSLTFEGDCIFTECKSLDSGGALYLSIQNEASVTIDDQCMFDQCICERDGGAIYAYFQYGSLTIQGGCKFIKCSSQNSWYGGGAILAYLFRDGQLTINGCTFEECESNLFGGAIIGQIIEPVGSTTIIIGDACIFNRCTSEQYGGALYANINQGSLTIDGACEFDQCESNQAGGAFYALIDQGSLTIDGACTFTKCISESSGGALYLSIQNEATVTIDEQCIFDQCTSESNGGAIYAYIQSGGILTIDGQCKFTECSAQQYGGGISADIIGENSKSIIGDGVVFDTCFSDYSGGGLDTYIQAGSQLIFEGNCQFKNCSSVNGYGGGIYLICSQGENNFEITGDLVIENCSSNYSGGGIYLFLSINANASIVLNKLICIDCKSQQGGGLSIQSDSNTILTLSGQASFTRCESSMTGGGIFFNIQGDNAEIQITGSMDFVDCIGTRGGGMFIDSTYKIILVLSSSCTFLNCTSNDGGGIFISSSNIDTYIQITGILSFNNCSCSYYGGGLYLSVTNSSISFENLIQFKDCSSLNSGGGILVFCSDEGMIEFIGELNFNNCSAIDSGGGGYFSTGNQGHIVTNNITCNDCKSQSAGGGIFINSRDENSIIELSGITTFVDCIGNSGGGLYIQIYQSGQVIISNRCTFTRCIAEYEGGGICIDSQGQGSHIRISGYLSFELCQCQGEGGGLYAYNN
;
A
#
# COMPACT_ATOMS: atom_id res chain seq x y z
N MET A 1 33.19 -10.76 -43.81
CA MET A 1 33.38 -12.01 -43.05
C MET A 1 34.80 -12.02 -42.52
N ILE A 2 34.97 -12.07 -41.20
CA ILE A 2 36.25 -12.19 -40.51
C ILE A 2 36.22 -13.53 -39.78
N ASN A 3 37.08 -14.45 -40.20
CA ASN A 3 37.09 -15.82 -39.67
C ASN A 3 38.15 -16.05 -38.58
N GLN A 4 39.22 -15.25 -38.60
CA GLN A 4 40.30 -15.14 -37.60
C GLN A 4 40.99 -13.77 -37.80
N GLY A 5 41.55 -13.19 -36.74
CA GLY A 5 42.27 -11.90 -36.77
C GLY A 5 41.39 -10.70 -36.41
N SER A 6 41.92 -9.49 -36.60
CA SER A 6 41.25 -8.23 -36.23
C SER A 6 41.01 -7.32 -37.43
N LEU A 7 39.88 -6.60 -37.44
CA LEU A 7 39.58 -5.52 -38.38
C LEU A 7 39.26 -4.24 -37.58
N THR A 8 39.97 -3.16 -37.87
CA THR A 8 39.74 -1.87 -37.21
C THR A 8 39.33 -0.82 -38.22
N PHE A 9 38.26 -0.09 -37.93
CA PHE A 9 37.89 1.16 -38.57
C PHE A 9 38.31 2.30 -37.63
N GLU A 10 39.31 3.08 -38.03
CA GLU A 10 39.91 4.17 -37.26
C GLU A 10 40.05 5.43 -38.14
N GLY A 11 40.24 6.60 -37.51
CA GLY A 11 40.47 7.87 -38.21
C GLY A 11 39.24 8.54 -38.82
N ASP A 12 38.14 8.70 -38.05
CA ASP A 12 36.94 9.43 -38.45
C ASP A 12 36.29 8.91 -39.75
N CYS A 13 36.11 7.59 -39.90
CA CYS A 13 35.44 7.05 -41.09
C CYS A 13 33.98 7.54 -41.17
N ILE A 14 33.53 7.97 -42.35
CA ILE A 14 32.18 8.50 -42.58
C ILE A 14 31.43 7.61 -43.58
N PHE A 15 30.29 7.07 -43.15
CA PHE A 15 29.32 6.34 -43.95
C PHE A 15 28.04 7.19 -44.05
N THR A 16 27.79 7.77 -45.22
CA THR A 16 26.64 8.67 -45.42
C THR A 16 25.73 8.11 -46.50
N GLU A 17 24.41 8.11 -46.26
CA GLU A 17 23.38 7.66 -47.19
C GLU A 17 23.63 6.24 -47.76
N CYS A 18 24.28 5.38 -46.98
CA CYS A 18 24.56 4.01 -47.39
C CYS A 18 23.25 3.19 -47.38
N LYS A 19 22.99 2.44 -48.45
CA LYS A 19 21.71 1.73 -48.66
C LYS A 19 21.91 0.26 -48.99
N SER A 20 21.14 -0.60 -48.33
CA SER A 20 21.10 -2.05 -48.59
C SER A 20 19.66 -2.56 -48.59
N LEU A 21 19.38 -3.60 -49.40
CA LEU A 21 18.06 -4.23 -49.45
C LEU A 21 17.88 -5.30 -48.35
N ASP A 22 18.94 -5.99 -47.95
CA ASP A 22 18.83 -7.17 -47.10
C ASP A 22 19.39 -6.99 -45.68
N SER A 23 20.60 -6.47 -45.55
CA SER A 23 21.23 -6.34 -44.23
C SER A 23 22.34 -5.32 -44.26
N GLY A 24 22.43 -4.47 -43.24
CA GLY A 24 23.53 -3.54 -43.02
C GLY A 24 23.63 -2.48 -44.12
N GLY A 25 23.01 -1.32 -43.94
CA GLY A 25 23.06 -0.25 -44.94
C GLY A 25 24.48 0.16 -45.29
N ALA A 26 25.37 0.23 -44.29
CA ALA A 26 26.79 0.50 -44.45
C ALA A 26 27.66 -0.75 -44.30
N LEU A 27 27.45 -1.55 -43.25
CA LEU A 27 28.32 -2.68 -42.90
C LEU A 27 27.54 -3.96 -42.65
N TYR A 28 27.96 -5.04 -43.30
CA TYR A 28 27.57 -6.41 -42.97
C TYR A 28 28.77 -7.16 -42.38
N LEU A 29 28.68 -7.51 -41.10
CA LEU A 29 29.74 -8.15 -40.34
C LEU A 29 29.33 -9.58 -39.97
N SER A 30 30.18 -10.53 -40.34
CA SER A 30 30.10 -11.93 -39.89
C SER A 30 31.44 -12.24 -39.24
N ILE A 31 31.44 -12.39 -37.92
CA ILE A 31 32.63 -12.43 -37.06
C ILE A 31 32.68 -13.81 -36.40
N GLN A 32 33.70 -14.60 -36.72
CA GLN A 32 33.81 -16.01 -36.34
C GLN A 32 35.15 -16.33 -35.68
N ASN A 33 35.20 -17.41 -34.90
CA ASN A 33 36.40 -18.02 -34.27
C ASN A 33 37.37 -17.00 -33.64
N GLU A 34 36.91 -16.27 -32.62
CA GLU A 34 37.71 -15.31 -31.84
C GLU A 34 38.22 -14.11 -32.65
N ALA A 35 37.68 -13.89 -33.86
CA ALA A 35 37.94 -12.65 -34.59
C ALA A 35 37.36 -11.44 -33.85
N SER A 36 38.00 -10.28 -34.02
CA SER A 36 37.55 -9.02 -33.46
C SER A 36 37.34 -7.95 -34.53
N VAL A 37 36.31 -7.14 -34.35
CA VAL A 37 36.10 -5.92 -35.12
C VAL A 37 36.03 -4.74 -34.16
N THR A 38 36.75 -3.67 -34.48
CA THR A 38 36.71 -2.42 -33.71
C THR A 38 36.31 -1.26 -34.63
N ILE A 39 35.34 -0.46 -34.20
CA ILE A 39 34.96 0.80 -34.84
C ILE A 39 35.23 1.89 -33.78
N ASP A 40 36.16 2.79 -34.07
CA ASP A 40 36.69 3.75 -33.10
C ASP A 40 36.88 5.14 -33.74
N ASP A 41 37.42 6.11 -32.99
CA ASP A 41 37.79 7.45 -33.45
C ASP A 41 36.63 8.17 -34.16
N GLN A 42 35.51 8.41 -33.45
CA GLN A 42 34.39 9.24 -33.91
C GLN A 42 33.81 8.86 -35.29
N CYS A 43 33.92 7.60 -35.71
CA CYS A 43 33.29 7.14 -36.96
C CYS A 43 31.79 7.53 -36.99
N MET A 44 31.31 7.97 -38.16
CA MET A 44 29.97 8.51 -38.34
C MET A 44 29.17 7.68 -39.35
N PHE A 45 27.95 7.32 -38.98
CA PHE A 45 26.94 6.68 -39.81
C PHE A 45 25.75 7.64 -39.91
N ASP A 46 25.62 8.34 -41.03
CA ASP A 46 24.57 9.35 -41.25
C ASP A 46 23.61 8.88 -42.33
N GLN A 47 22.31 8.82 -42.01
CA GLN A 47 21.25 8.43 -42.93
C GLN A 47 21.49 7.07 -43.62
N CYS A 48 22.11 6.11 -42.92
CA CYS A 48 22.25 4.75 -43.42
C CYS A 48 20.91 4.02 -43.31
N ILE A 49 20.48 3.40 -44.41
CA ILE A 49 19.15 2.80 -44.50
C ILE A 49 19.28 1.35 -44.98
N CYS A 50 18.57 0.44 -44.31
CA CYS A 50 18.35 -0.90 -44.82
C CYS A 50 16.85 -1.16 -45.00
N GLU A 51 16.46 -1.79 -46.11
CA GLU A 51 15.06 -2.21 -46.27
C GLU A 51 14.68 -3.35 -45.32
N ARG A 52 15.64 -4.10 -44.75
CA ARG A 52 15.33 -5.21 -43.83
C ARG A 52 15.93 -5.00 -42.44
N ASP A 53 17.19 -5.41 -42.23
CA ASP A 53 17.76 -5.49 -40.88
C ASP A 53 19.07 -4.68 -40.73
N GLY A 54 19.20 -3.95 -39.61
CA GLY A 54 20.41 -3.19 -39.27
C GLY A 54 20.66 -2.01 -40.20
N GLY A 55 20.02 -0.87 -39.94
CA GLY A 55 20.03 0.25 -40.89
C GLY A 55 21.43 0.77 -41.26
N ALA A 56 22.37 0.79 -40.31
CA ALA A 56 23.79 1.02 -40.57
C ALA A 56 24.59 -0.28 -40.55
N ILE A 57 24.47 -1.06 -39.47
CA ILE A 57 25.31 -2.22 -39.20
C ILE A 57 24.44 -3.45 -38.95
N TYR A 58 24.73 -4.51 -39.68
CA TYR A 58 24.29 -5.86 -39.35
C TYR A 58 25.49 -6.67 -38.87
N ALA A 59 25.41 -7.29 -37.69
CA ALA A 59 26.48 -8.07 -37.10
C ALA A 59 26.01 -9.46 -36.67
N TYR A 60 26.73 -10.48 -37.11
CA TYR A 60 26.51 -11.89 -36.77
C TYR A 60 27.78 -12.46 -36.12
N PHE A 61 27.67 -12.98 -34.90
CA PHE A 61 28.78 -13.44 -34.08
C PHE A 61 28.74 -14.95 -33.86
N GLN A 62 29.89 -15.61 -33.99
CA GLN A 62 30.11 -16.99 -33.55
C GLN A 62 31.50 -17.09 -32.91
N TYR A 63 31.60 -16.97 -31.58
CA TYR A 63 32.85 -16.80 -30.82
C TYR A 63 33.62 -15.50 -31.08
N GLY A 64 33.02 -14.50 -31.75
CA GLY A 64 33.70 -13.25 -32.15
C GLY A 64 33.29 -12.03 -31.32
N SER A 65 34.02 -10.92 -31.47
CA SER A 65 33.73 -9.65 -30.78
C SER A 65 33.59 -8.45 -31.73
N LEU A 66 32.69 -7.53 -31.38
CA LEU A 66 32.56 -6.20 -31.99
C LEU A 66 32.59 -5.16 -30.89
N THR A 67 33.51 -4.21 -31.02
CA THR A 67 33.60 -3.04 -30.15
C THR A 67 33.35 -1.79 -30.98
N ILE A 68 32.40 -0.97 -30.56
CA ILE A 68 32.12 0.35 -31.14
C ILE A 68 32.37 1.37 -30.03
N GLN A 69 33.31 2.28 -30.21
CA GLN A 69 33.75 3.18 -29.14
C GLN A 69 34.27 4.51 -29.69
N GLY A 70 34.87 5.32 -28.81
CA GLY A 70 35.55 6.56 -29.25
C GLY A 70 34.60 7.65 -29.74
N GLY A 71 33.33 7.62 -29.31
CA GLY A 71 32.31 8.61 -29.65
C GLY A 71 31.77 8.53 -31.08
N CYS A 72 31.68 7.31 -31.62
CA CYS A 72 30.98 7.07 -32.87
C CYS A 72 29.53 7.56 -32.82
N LYS A 73 29.01 7.97 -34.00
CA LYS A 73 27.67 8.55 -34.13
C LYS A 73 26.85 7.82 -35.18
N PHE A 74 25.60 7.53 -34.83
CA PHE A 74 24.57 6.99 -35.70
C PHE A 74 23.44 8.01 -35.75
N ILE A 75 23.28 8.68 -36.88
CA ILE A 75 22.34 9.79 -37.04
C ILE A 75 21.35 9.38 -38.12
N LYS A 76 20.05 9.39 -37.80
CA LYS A 76 18.97 9.13 -38.76
C LYS A 76 19.11 7.81 -39.51
N CYS A 77 19.70 6.81 -38.87
CA CYS A 77 19.79 5.47 -39.44
C CYS A 77 18.42 4.79 -39.32
N SER A 78 18.02 4.04 -40.36
CA SER A 78 16.67 3.46 -40.40
C SER A 78 16.62 2.05 -40.98
N SER A 79 15.74 1.21 -40.40
CA SER A 79 15.35 -0.09 -40.94
C SER A 79 13.86 -0.09 -41.33
N GLN A 80 13.54 -0.30 -42.61
CA GLN A 80 12.22 0.02 -43.17
C GLN A 80 11.26 -1.16 -43.40
N ASN A 81 11.67 -2.42 -43.24
CA ASN A 81 10.80 -3.55 -43.56
C ASN A 81 11.18 -4.87 -42.88
N SER A 82 10.18 -5.76 -42.82
CA SER A 82 10.00 -6.78 -41.79
C SER A 82 11.09 -7.86 -41.69
N TRP A 83 11.61 -8.07 -40.47
CA TRP A 83 11.44 -9.28 -39.63
C TRP A 83 11.94 -9.06 -38.19
N TYR A 84 12.97 -8.22 -37.99
CA TYR A 84 13.53 -7.97 -36.66
C TYR A 84 13.72 -6.48 -36.33
N GLY A 85 14.36 -5.65 -37.18
CA GLY A 85 14.50 -4.19 -36.94
C GLY A 85 15.95 -3.72 -36.69
N GLY A 86 16.16 -2.80 -35.74
CA GLY A 86 17.49 -2.27 -35.38
C GLY A 86 17.92 -1.10 -36.27
N GLY A 87 17.28 0.07 -36.10
CA GLY A 87 17.40 1.19 -37.05
C GLY A 87 18.84 1.64 -37.31
N ALA A 88 19.75 1.50 -36.33
CA ALA A 88 21.18 1.64 -36.55
C ALA A 88 21.90 0.29 -36.60
N ILE A 89 21.76 -0.53 -35.56
CA ILE A 89 22.55 -1.74 -35.36
C ILE A 89 21.63 -2.93 -35.09
N LEU A 90 21.89 -4.03 -35.77
CA LEU A 90 21.32 -5.32 -35.44
C LEU A 90 22.43 -6.35 -35.17
N ALA A 91 22.41 -6.96 -33.99
CA ALA A 91 23.43 -7.88 -33.52
C ALA A 91 22.85 -9.24 -33.10
N TYR A 92 23.36 -10.32 -33.71
CA TYR A 92 23.03 -11.71 -33.40
C TYR A 92 24.21 -12.46 -32.79
N LEU A 93 24.15 -12.70 -31.48
CA LEU A 93 25.22 -13.29 -30.70
C LEU A 93 24.99 -14.80 -30.50
N PHE A 94 25.90 -15.61 -31.05
CA PHE A 94 25.98 -17.06 -30.82
C PHE A 94 27.31 -17.41 -30.16
N ARG A 95 27.28 -18.38 -29.22
CA ARG A 95 28.45 -19.09 -28.68
C ARG A 95 29.60 -18.17 -28.26
N ASP A 96 29.50 -17.53 -27.10
CA ASP A 96 30.52 -16.60 -26.54
C ASP A 96 30.78 -15.37 -27.42
N GLY A 97 29.80 -14.96 -28.21
CA GLY A 97 29.86 -13.69 -28.94
C GLY A 97 29.83 -12.50 -27.98
N GLN A 98 30.50 -11.41 -28.35
CA GLN A 98 30.56 -10.19 -27.54
C GLN A 98 30.28 -8.94 -28.36
N LEU A 99 29.36 -8.10 -27.87
CA LEU A 99 29.11 -6.76 -28.39
C LEU A 99 29.42 -5.74 -27.29
N THR A 100 30.24 -4.74 -27.60
CA THR A 100 30.53 -3.61 -26.72
C THR A 100 30.28 -2.31 -27.47
N ILE A 101 29.49 -1.41 -26.90
CA ILE A 101 29.19 -0.08 -27.46
C ILE A 101 29.42 0.95 -26.36
N ASN A 102 30.47 1.77 -26.50
CA ASN A 102 30.93 2.66 -25.43
C ASN A 102 30.99 4.12 -25.89
N GLY A 103 30.33 5.01 -25.15
CA GLY A 103 30.32 6.45 -25.38
C GLY A 103 29.83 6.89 -26.74
N CYS A 104 28.95 6.11 -27.38
CA CYS A 104 28.42 6.39 -28.72
C CYS A 104 27.11 7.20 -28.68
N THR A 105 26.79 7.90 -29.76
CA THR A 105 25.54 8.66 -29.89
C THR A 105 24.64 8.08 -30.97
N PHE A 106 23.38 7.83 -30.63
CA PHE A 106 22.31 7.44 -31.53
C PHE A 106 21.26 8.55 -31.52
N GLU A 107 21.13 9.26 -32.64
CA GLU A 107 20.23 10.40 -32.77
C GLU A 107 19.21 10.14 -33.87
N GLU A 108 17.92 10.21 -33.54
CA GLU A 108 16.81 10.09 -34.49
C GLU A 108 16.85 8.81 -35.34
N CYS A 109 17.34 7.71 -34.76
CA CYS A 109 17.32 6.40 -35.41
C CYS A 109 15.94 5.75 -35.27
N GLU A 110 15.48 5.09 -36.34
CA GLU A 110 14.09 4.62 -36.47
C GLU A 110 14.00 3.17 -36.96
N SER A 111 13.08 2.39 -36.40
CA SER A 111 12.76 1.04 -36.88
C SER A 111 11.27 0.79 -37.02
N ASN A 112 10.87 0.15 -38.11
CA ASN A 112 9.47 -0.31 -38.32
C ASN A 112 9.10 -1.56 -37.49
N LEU A 113 10.02 -2.10 -36.68
CA LEU A 113 9.75 -3.23 -35.80
C LEU A 113 10.33 -2.99 -34.40
N PHE A 114 11.53 -3.50 -34.12
CA PHE A 114 12.11 -3.45 -32.79
C PHE A 114 13.38 -2.59 -32.78
N GLY A 115 13.69 -1.97 -31.64
CA GLY A 115 14.97 -1.30 -31.42
C GLY A 115 15.21 -0.17 -32.41
N GLY A 116 14.69 1.03 -32.15
CA GLY A 116 14.90 2.16 -33.07
C GLY A 116 16.37 2.46 -33.33
N ALA A 117 17.24 2.23 -32.36
CA ALA A 117 18.69 2.25 -32.55
C ALA A 117 19.28 0.84 -32.65
N ILE A 118 19.09 0.01 -31.62
CA ILE A 118 19.84 -1.23 -31.44
C ILE A 118 18.91 -2.42 -31.22
N ILE A 119 19.23 -3.53 -31.89
CA ILE A 119 18.77 -4.87 -31.51
C ILE A 119 19.96 -5.71 -31.05
N GLY A 120 19.84 -6.31 -29.87
CA GLY A 120 20.76 -7.32 -29.35
C GLY A 120 20.05 -8.65 -29.09
N GLN A 121 20.45 -9.72 -29.78
CA GLN A 121 19.86 -11.05 -29.58
C GLN A 121 20.91 -12.09 -29.22
N ILE A 122 20.73 -12.74 -28.07
CA ILE A 122 21.50 -13.91 -27.64
C ILE A 122 20.63 -15.16 -27.90
N ILE A 123 21.07 -16.02 -28.83
CA ILE A 123 20.22 -17.12 -29.37
C ILE A 123 20.71 -18.51 -28.96
N GLU A 124 22.00 -18.83 -29.12
CA GLU A 124 22.62 -20.09 -28.66
C GLU A 124 23.75 -19.77 -27.68
N PRO A 125 23.42 -19.47 -26.42
CA PRO A 125 24.40 -19.14 -25.41
C PRO A 125 25.29 -20.36 -25.04
N VAL A 126 26.56 -20.06 -24.84
CA VAL A 126 27.38 -20.68 -23.78
C VAL A 126 27.61 -19.57 -22.75
N GLY A 127 27.83 -19.92 -21.48
CA GLY A 127 27.67 -19.02 -20.33
C GLY A 127 28.50 -17.72 -20.30
N SER A 128 29.26 -17.37 -21.35
CA SER A 128 30.02 -16.13 -21.45
C SER A 128 29.63 -15.18 -22.60
N THR A 129 28.50 -15.40 -23.29
CA THR A 129 27.96 -14.41 -24.26
C THR A 129 27.50 -13.13 -23.55
N THR A 130 27.95 -11.97 -24.01
CA THR A 130 27.68 -10.67 -23.35
C THR A 130 27.39 -9.54 -24.33
N ILE A 131 26.50 -8.63 -23.94
CA ILE A 131 26.31 -7.31 -24.56
C ILE A 131 26.62 -6.25 -23.51
N ILE A 132 27.43 -5.25 -23.86
CA ILE A 132 27.79 -4.13 -22.99
C ILE A 132 27.49 -2.82 -23.73
N ILE A 133 26.72 -1.94 -23.11
CA ILE A 133 26.44 -0.59 -23.58
C ILE A 133 26.86 0.36 -22.46
N GLY A 134 27.92 1.14 -22.65
CA GLY A 134 28.55 1.83 -21.53
C GLY A 134 29.14 3.19 -21.86
N ASP A 135 29.91 3.72 -20.91
CA ASP A 135 30.72 4.94 -21.07
C ASP A 135 29.93 6.16 -21.59
N ALA A 136 28.71 6.38 -21.07
CA ALA A 136 27.82 7.49 -21.40
C ALA A 136 27.33 7.49 -22.86
N CYS A 137 26.83 6.35 -23.32
CA CYS A 137 26.08 6.31 -24.58
C CYS A 137 24.82 7.19 -24.51
N ILE A 138 24.49 7.84 -25.62
CA ILE A 138 23.31 8.72 -25.73
C ILE A 138 22.37 8.18 -26.79
N PHE A 139 21.11 7.99 -26.43
CA PHE A 139 19.99 7.64 -27.29
C PHE A 139 18.99 8.80 -27.25
N ASN A 140 18.92 9.56 -28.33
CA ASN A 140 18.12 10.77 -28.40
C ASN A 140 17.09 10.65 -29.51
N ARG A 141 15.80 10.72 -29.16
CA ARG A 141 14.67 10.65 -30.10
C ARG A 141 14.71 9.41 -31.00
N CYS A 142 15.12 8.26 -30.46
CA CYS A 142 15.05 7.00 -31.19
C CYS A 142 13.63 6.44 -31.14
N THR A 143 13.13 5.91 -32.25
CA THR A 143 11.73 5.48 -32.38
C THR A 143 11.57 4.07 -32.94
N SER A 144 10.55 3.35 -32.45
CA SER A 144 10.16 2.03 -32.99
C SER A 144 8.65 1.90 -33.18
N GLU A 145 8.21 1.29 -34.27
CA GLU A 145 6.77 1.01 -34.48
C GLU A 145 6.24 -0.16 -33.63
N GLN A 146 7.09 -1.00 -33.03
CA GLN A 146 6.66 -2.07 -32.13
C GLN A 146 7.30 -2.00 -30.76
N TYR A 147 8.55 -2.42 -30.56
CA TYR A 147 9.10 -2.58 -29.21
C TYR A 147 10.48 -1.95 -29.08
N GLY A 148 10.71 -1.22 -27.99
CA GLY A 148 12.03 -0.67 -27.68
C GLY A 148 12.39 0.51 -28.57
N GLY A 149 11.98 1.72 -28.20
CA GLY A 149 12.23 2.92 -29.02
C GLY A 149 13.70 3.16 -29.31
N ALA A 150 14.60 2.88 -28.36
CA ALA A 150 16.04 2.85 -28.60
C ALA A 150 16.58 1.43 -28.73
N LEU A 151 16.27 0.56 -27.77
CA LEU A 151 16.90 -0.74 -27.62
C LEU A 151 15.84 -1.86 -27.56
N TYR A 152 16.11 -2.96 -28.24
CA TYR A 152 15.43 -4.22 -28.01
C TYR A 152 16.45 -5.31 -27.70
N ALA A 153 16.23 -6.05 -26.62
CA ALA A 153 17.10 -7.16 -26.22
C ALA A 153 16.32 -8.46 -26.00
N ASN A 154 16.85 -9.55 -26.55
CA ASN A 154 16.47 -10.91 -26.20
C ASN A 154 17.70 -11.62 -25.61
N ILE A 155 17.63 -11.94 -24.32
CA ILE A 155 18.70 -12.48 -23.50
C ILE A 155 18.29 -13.89 -23.08
N ASN A 156 18.54 -14.88 -23.95
CA ASN A 156 18.44 -16.28 -23.61
C ASN A 156 19.80 -16.75 -23.09
N GLN A 157 19.93 -16.86 -21.77
CA GLN A 157 21.18 -16.99 -21.01
C GLN A 157 22.22 -15.90 -21.39
N GLY A 158 23.34 -15.83 -20.66
CA GLY A 158 24.30 -14.74 -20.83
C GLY A 158 23.84 -13.44 -20.17
N SER A 159 24.40 -12.30 -20.59
CA SER A 159 24.14 -11.02 -19.93
C SER A 159 24.11 -9.80 -20.87
N LEU A 160 23.33 -8.79 -20.48
CA LEU A 160 23.40 -7.43 -20.99
C LEU A 160 23.71 -6.48 -19.82
N THR A 161 24.69 -5.61 -19.98
CA THR A 161 25.00 -4.53 -19.04
C THR A 161 24.83 -3.18 -19.73
N ILE A 162 24.12 -2.27 -19.08
CA ILE A 162 24.04 -0.86 -19.45
C ILE A 162 24.65 -0.06 -18.30
N ASP A 163 25.76 0.62 -18.51
CA ASP A 163 26.49 1.32 -17.44
C ASP A 163 27.02 2.71 -17.84
N GLY A 164 27.70 3.38 -16.91
CA GLY A 164 28.47 4.58 -17.21
C GLY A 164 27.63 5.81 -17.55
N ALA A 165 26.46 5.99 -16.93
CA ALA A 165 25.57 7.14 -17.09
C ALA A 165 25.04 7.31 -18.53
N CYS A 166 24.58 6.21 -19.13
CA CYS A 166 23.89 6.27 -20.42
C CYS A 166 22.59 7.09 -20.32
N GLU A 167 22.28 7.84 -21.38
CA GLU A 167 21.11 8.72 -21.47
C GLU A 167 20.15 8.23 -22.56
N PHE A 168 18.89 8.09 -22.20
CA PHE A 168 17.77 7.83 -23.10
C PHE A 168 16.79 9.01 -23.00
N ASP A 169 16.84 9.93 -23.96
CA ASP A 169 15.98 11.12 -24.00
C ASP A 169 14.98 11.01 -25.15
N GLN A 170 13.70 11.21 -24.82
CA GLN A 170 12.58 11.27 -25.78
C GLN A 170 12.50 10.06 -26.72
N CYS A 171 12.87 8.87 -26.24
CA CYS A 171 12.73 7.64 -27.01
C CYS A 171 11.28 7.15 -26.99
N GLU A 172 10.79 6.65 -28.12
CA GLU A 172 9.37 6.35 -28.32
C GLU A 172 9.12 4.98 -28.95
N SER A 173 8.09 4.29 -28.45
CA SER A 173 7.63 3.03 -29.01
C SER A 173 6.11 2.99 -29.14
N ASN A 174 5.60 2.61 -30.32
CA ASN A 174 4.15 2.48 -30.56
C ASN A 174 3.56 1.17 -29.97
N GLN A 175 4.37 0.35 -29.29
CA GLN A 175 3.86 -0.65 -28.35
C GLN A 175 4.56 -0.45 -27.01
N ALA A 176 5.52 -1.29 -26.65
CA ALA A 176 6.03 -1.39 -25.28
C ALA A 176 7.54 -1.08 -25.17
N GLY A 177 7.95 -0.55 -24.02
CA GLY A 177 9.33 -0.19 -23.75
C GLY A 177 9.75 1.04 -24.56
N GLY A 178 9.30 2.23 -24.15
CA GLY A 178 9.53 3.46 -24.91
C GLY A 178 11.01 3.74 -25.18
N ALA A 179 11.90 3.43 -24.24
CA ALA A 179 13.33 3.38 -24.49
C ALA A 179 13.80 1.95 -24.79
N PHE A 180 13.43 0.99 -23.94
CA PHE A 180 14.03 -0.34 -23.96
C PHE A 180 13.02 -1.44 -23.65
N TYR A 181 12.98 -2.44 -24.53
CA TYR A 181 12.21 -3.67 -24.36
C TYR A 181 13.16 -4.87 -24.19
N ALA A 182 13.03 -5.60 -23.09
CA ALA A 182 13.89 -6.71 -22.74
C ALA A 182 13.12 -8.01 -22.44
N LEU A 183 13.51 -9.08 -23.10
CA LEU A 183 13.12 -10.45 -22.78
C LEU A 183 14.32 -11.17 -22.18
N ILE A 184 14.21 -11.63 -20.93
CA ILE A 184 15.29 -12.29 -20.19
C ILE A 184 14.84 -13.67 -19.74
N ASP A 185 15.51 -14.71 -20.24
CA ASP A 185 15.26 -16.12 -19.95
C ASP A 185 16.57 -16.76 -19.49
N GLN A 186 16.66 -17.20 -18.23
CA GLN A 186 17.88 -17.77 -17.62
C GLN A 186 19.16 -16.90 -17.72
N GLY A 187 19.02 -15.61 -18.04
CA GLY A 187 20.12 -14.67 -18.20
C GLY A 187 20.10 -13.54 -17.16
N SER A 188 20.89 -12.49 -17.41
CA SER A 188 20.87 -11.29 -16.59
C SER A 188 20.85 -9.99 -17.39
N LEU A 189 20.18 -8.99 -16.83
CA LEU A 189 20.26 -7.59 -17.26
C LEU A 189 20.69 -6.74 -16.07
N THR A 190 21.70 -5.89 -16.26
CA THR A 190 22.13 -4.89 -15.28
C THR A 190 22.06 -3.51 -15.91
N ILE A 191 21.39 -2.57 -15.26
CA ILE A 191 21.37 -1.14 -15.60
C ILE A 191 21.95 -0.40 -14.40
N ASP A 192 23.09 0.24 -14.59
CA ASP A 192 23.92 0.75 -13.50
C ASP A 192 24.59 2.09 -13.86
N GLY A 193 25.30 2.70 -12.92
CA GLY A 193 26.12 3.88 -13.16
C GLY A 193 25.33 5.15 -13.42
N ALA A 194 24.20 5.37 -12.73
CA ALA A 194 23.36 6.57 -12.84
C ALA A 194 22.82 6.85 -14.24
N CYS A 195 22.37 5.81 -14.95
CA CYS A 195 21.68 5.95 -16.22
C CYS A 195 20.39 6.79 -16.09
N THR A 196 20.06 7.55 -17.12
CA THR A 196 18.89 8.44 -17.13
C THR A 196 17.94 8.13 -18.28
N PHE A 197 16.66 7.96 -17.95
CA PHE A 197 15.56 7.83 -18.88
C PHE A 197 14.66 9.04 -18.73
N THR A 198 14.59 9.89 -19.74
CA THR A 198 13.87 11.16 -19.69
C THR A 198 12.86 11.22 -20.81
N LYS A 199 11.59 11.50 -20.45
CA LYS A 199 10.49 11.71 -21.40
C LYS A 199 10.32 10.58 -22.42
N CYS A 200 10.64 9.35 -22.01
CA CYS A 200 10.42 8.18 -22.85
C CYS A 200 8.93 7.82 -22.86
N ILE A 201 8.42 7.42 -24.02
CA ILE A 201 6.98 7.24 -24.26
C ILE A 201 6.69 5.87 -24.87
N SER A 202 5.65 5.21 -24.35
CA SER A 202 5.10 3.96 -24.89
C SER A 202 3.58 4.08 -25.08
N GLU A 203 3.07 3.69 -26.25
CA GLU A 203 1.62 3.54 -26.50
C GLU A 203 1.01 2.28 -25.84
N SER A 204 1.79 1.55 -25.06
CA SER A 204 1.36 0.38 -24.29
C SER A 204 1.98 0.42 -22.89
N SER A 205 2.79 -0.58 -22.51
CA SER A 205 3.37 -0.69 -21.16
C SER A 205 4.86 -0.37 -21.13
N GLY A 206 5.30 0.26 -20.04
CA GLY A 206 6.71 0.58 -19.80
C GLY A 206 7.16 1.80 -20.60
N GLY A 207 6.86 3.01 -20.12
CA GLY A 207 7.22 4.25 -20.83
C GLY A 207 8.72 4.39 -21.07
N ALA A 208 9.56 3.89 -20.16
CA ALA A 208 10.98 3.69 -20.41
C ALA A 208 11.29 2.21 -20.68
N LEU A 209 10.98 1.33 -19.73
CA LEU A 209 11.40 -0.07 -19.74
C LEU A 209 10.21 -1.02 -19.75
N TYR A 210 10.26 -2.01 -20.63
CA TYR A 210 9.44 -3.22 -20.53
C TYR A 210 10.35 -4.42 -20.25
N LEU A 211 10.08 -5.14 -19.17
CA LEU A 211 10.89 -6.27 -18.72
C LEU A 211 10.06 -7.54 -18.64
N SER A 212 10.49 -8.61 -19.31
CA SER A 212 10.00 -9.97 -19.07
C SER A 212 11.12 -10.81 -18.47
N ILE A 213 10.94 -11.25 -17.22
CA ILE A 213 11.98 -11.89 -16.40
C ILE A 213 11.51 -13.29 -16.04
N GLN A 214 12.16 -14.30 -16.61
CA GLN A 214 11.67 -15.68 -16.56
C GLN A 214 12.78 -16.67 -16.23
N ASN A 215 12.38 -17.80 -15.63
CA ASN A 215 13.23 -18.98 -15.41
C ASN A 215 14.54 -18.64 -14.68
N GLU A 216 14.41 -18.12 -13.45
CA GLU A 216 15.53 -17.71 -12.58
C GLU A 216 16.40 -16.57 -13.15
N ALA A 217 15.94 -15.89 -14.21
CA ALA A 217 16.60 -14.68 -14.71
C ALA A 217 16.63 -13.55 -13.67
N THR A 218 17.64 -12.69 -13.78
CA THR A 218 17.84 -11.56 -12.86
C THR A 218 17.92 -10.24 -13.60
N VAL A 219 17.22 -9.22 -13.10
CA VAL A 219 17.37 -7.84 -13.55
C VAL A 219 17.73 -6.97 -12.36
N THR A 220 18.78 -6.17 -12.49
CA THR A 220 19.22 -5.21 -11.47
C THR A 220 19.25 -3.82 -12.08
N ILE A 221 18.63 -2.84 -11.40
CA ILE A 221 18.69 -1.41 -11.71
C ILE A 221 19.24 -0.71 -10.47
N ASP A 222 20.42 -0.10 -10.56
CA ASP A 222 21.18 0.36 -9.38
C ASP A 222 21.90 1.71 -9.62
N GLU A 223 22.67 2.16 -8.63
CA GLU A 223 23.51 3.36 -8.61
C GLU A 223 22.81 4.63 -9.11
N GLN A 224 21.70 5.02 -8.47
CA GLN A 224 21.02 6.31 -8.67
C GLN A 224 20.47 6.50 -10.09
N CYS A 225 20.05 5.44 -10.78
CA CYS A 225 19.34 5.59 -12.04
C CYS A 225 18.09 6.48 -11.88
N ILE A 226 17.80 7.29 -12.91
CA ILE A 226 16.73 8.28 -12.89
C ILE A 226 15.75 7.99 -14.02
N PHE A 227 14.47 7.92 -13.68
CA PHE A 227 13.34 7.92 -14.60
C PHE A 227 12.57 9.22 -14.38
N ASP A 228 12.58 10.10 -15.37
CA ASP A 228 11.96 11.43 -15.29
C ASP A 228 10.95 11.61 -16.42
N GLN A 229 9.70 11.92 -16.08
CA GLN A 229 8.63 12.24 -17.03
C GLN A 229 8.37 11.12 -18.07
N CYS A 230 8.69 9.86 -17.73
CA CYS A 230 8.35 8.72 -18.58
C CYS A 230 6.83 8.48 -18.56
N THR A 231 6.26 8.15 -19.71
CA THR A 231 4.80 8.00 -19.87
C THR A 231 4.42 6.73 -20.61
N SER A 232 3.36 6.05 -20.14
CA SER A 232 2.77 4.91 -20.84
C SER A 232 1.24 5.04 -20.99
N GLU A 233 0.69 4.59 -22.13
CA GLU A 233 -0.77 4.56 -22.36
C GLU A 233 -1.46 3.32 -21.75
N SER A 234 -0.69 2.45 -21.10
CA SER A 234 -1.21 1.34 -20.30
C SER A 234 -0.58 1.33 -18.91
N ASN A 235 0.39 0.45 -18.66
CA ASN A 235 0.88 0.13 -17.32
C ASN A 235 2.35 0.55 -17.18
N GLY A 236 2.75 0.99 -15.99
CA GLY A 236 4.15 1.29 -15.69
C GLY A 236 4.64 2.51 -16.46
N GLY A 237 4.42 3.71 -15.91
CA GLY A 237 4.79 4.94 -16.60
C GLY A 237 6.29 5.03 -16.89
N ALA A 238 7.13 4.50 -16.00
CA ALA A 238 8.52 4.23 -16.31
C ALA A 238 8.77 2.75 -16.64
N ILE A 239 8.39 1.84 -15.75
CA ILE A 239 8.74 0.41 -15.89
C ILE A 239 7.49 -0.45 -15.82
N TYR A 240 7.34 -1.34 -16.79
CA TYR A 240 6.48 -2.50 -16.66
C TYR A 240 7.32 -3.77 -16.52
N ALA A 241 7.00 -4.61 -15.54
CA ALA A 241 7.72 -5.85 -15.26
C ALA A 241 6.78 -7.06 -15.18
N TYR A 242 7.07 -8.09 -15.98
CA TYR A 242 6.43 -9.39 -15.91
C TYR A 242 7.42 -10.43 -15.40
N ILE A 243 7.22 -10.92 -14.18
CA ILE A 243 8.18 -11.73 -13.42
C ILE A 243 7.56 -13.10 -13.14
N GLN A 244 8.18 -14.17 -13.64
CA GLN A 244 7.69 -15.53 -13.41
C GLN A 244 8.78 -16.59 -13.32
N SER A 245 8.41 -17.78 -12.87
CA SER A 245 9.30 -18.96 -12.81
C SER A 245 10.62 -18.68 -12.07
N GLY A 246 10.57 -18.03 -10.91
CA GLY A 246 11.74 -17.71 -10.10
C GLY A 246 12.53 -16.48 -10.57
N GLY A 247 12.01 -15.71 -11.52
CA GLY A 247 12.63 -14.45 -11.96
C GLY A 247 12.72 -13.42 -10.85
N ILE A 248 13.73 -12.56 -10.90
CA ILE A 248 13.99 -11.54 -9.88
C ILE A 248 14.24 -10.18 -10.52
N LEU A 249 13.46 -9.17 -10.12
CA LEU A 249 13.74 -7.75 -10.35
C LEU A 249 14.26 -7.13 -9.07
N THR A 250 15.39 -6.42 -9.15
CA THR A 250 15.93 -5.60 -8.06
C THR A 250 16.11 -4.17 -8.56
N ILE A 251 15.54 -3.19 -7.84
CA ILE A 251 15.72 -1.76 -8.08
C ILE A 251 16.27 -1.17 -6.79
N ASP A 252 17.51 -0.72 -6.76
CA ASP A 252 18.21 -0.31 -5.54
C ASP A 252 19.01 0.99 -5.77
N GLY A 253 19.94 1.32 -4.87
CA GLY A 253 20.95 2.33 -5.10
C GLY A 253 20.44 3.75 -5.13
N GLN A 254 19.33 4.05 -4.43
CA GLN A 254 18.69 5.37 -4.45
C GLN A 254 18.17 5.79 -5.84
N CYS A 255 17.70 4.84 -6.64
CA CYS A 255 16.99 5.12 -7.89
C CYS A 255 15.78 6.06 -7.68
N LYS A 256 15.45 6.85 -8.69
CA LYS A 256 14.37 7.85 -8.61
C LYS A 256 13.41 7.76 -9.79
N PHE A 257 12.12 7.81 -9.46
CA PHE A 257 11.02 7.93 -10.39
C PHE A 257 10.34 9.27 -10.14
N THR A 258 10.45 10.20 -11.08
CA THR A 258 9.94 11.57 -10.93
C THR A 258 8.97 11.88 -12.06
N GLU A 259 7.79 12.39 -11.72
CA GLU A 259 6.78 12.83 -12.70
C GLU A 259 6.39 11.77 -13.75
N CYS A 260 6.60 10.49 -13.46
CA CYS A 260 6.23 9.40 -14.35
C CYS A 260 4.72 9.17 -14.33
N SER A 261 4.12 8.82 -15.47
CA SER A 261 2.67 8.68 -15.60
C SER A 261 2.19 7.50 -16.41
N ALA A 262 1.08 6.88 -15.99
CA ALA A 262 0.43 5.77 -16.68
C ALA A 262 -1.08 5.99 -16.83
N GLN A 263 -1.67 5.69 -17.99
CA GLN A 263 -3.12 5.78 -18.20
C GLN A 263 -3.92 4.69 -17.47
N GLN A 264 -3.30 3.59 -17.06
CA GLN A 264 -3.96 2.55 -16.28
C GLN A 264 -3.32 2.40 -14.92
N TYR A 265 -2.23 1.63 -14.81
CA TYR A 265 -1.70 1.21 -13.52
C TYR A 265 -0.24 1.58 -13.34
N GLY A 266 0.16 1.97 -12.13
CA GLY A 266 1.57 2.11 -11.78
C GLY A 266 2.24 3.31 -12.44
N GLY A 267 2.04 4.52 -11.93
CA GLY A 267 2.61 5.72 -12.54
C GLY A 267 4.14 5.69 -12.64
N GLY A 268 4.84 5.12 -11.66
CA GLY A 268 6.25 4.76 -11.78
C GLY A 268 6.42 3.35 -12.34
N ILE A 269 5.95 2.35 -11.58
CA ILE A 269 6.14 0.93 -11.89
C ILE A 269 4.82 0.17 -11.82
N SER A 270 4.61 -0.74 -12.77
CA SER A 270 3.59 -1.80 -12.67
C SER A 270 4.27 -3.16 -12.81
N ALA A 271 3.97 -4.09 -11.89
CA ALA A 271 4.62 -5.39 -11.83
C ALA A 271 3.65 -6.55 -11.62
N ASP A 272 3.72 -7.54 -12.49
CA ASP A 272 3.07 -8.85 -12.32
C ASP A 272 4.11 -9.87 -11.84
N ILE A 273 3.92 -10.40 -10.63
CA ILE A 273 4.85 -11.36 -10.00
C ILE A 273 4.14 -12.68 -9.76
N ILE A 274 4.57 -13.73 -10.45
CA ILE A 274 3.82 -14.98 -10.52
C ILE A 274 4.73 -16.19 -10.25
N GLY A 275 4.29 -17.05 -9.32
CA GLY A 275 4.94 -18.32 -9.03
C GLY A 275 5.99 -18.27 -7.93
N GLU A 276 6.33 -19.44 -7.40
CA GLU A 276 7.28 -19.60 -6.31
C GLU A 276 8.65 -19.03 -6.66
N ASN A 277 9.30 -18.40 -5.68
CA ASN A 277 10.62 -17.76 -5.80
C ASN A 277 10.69 -16.56 -6.75
N SER A 278 9.61 -16.16 -7.41
CA SER A 278 9.55 -14.93 -8.21
C SER A 278 9.50 -13.71 -7.28
N LYS A 279 10.34 -12.69 -7.54
CA LYS A 279 10.49 -11.54 -6.65
C LYS A 279 10.60 -10.20 -7.36
N SER A 280 10.04 -9.18 -6.74
CA SER A 280 10.41 -7.77 -6.98
C SER A 280 10.95 -7.18 -5.68
N ILE A 281 12.14 -6.62 -5.74
CA ILE A 281 12.87 -6.04 -4.62
C ILE A 281 13.07 -4.55 -4.90
N ILE A 282 12.54 -3.70 -4.03
CA ILE A 282 12.76 -2.26 -4.03
C ILE A 282 13.69 -1.92 -2.87
N GLY A 283 14.92 -1.56 -3.20
CA GLY A 283 16.04 -1.38 -2.29
C GLY A 283 16.12 0.00 -1.62
N ASP A 284 17.26 0.28 -0.98
CA ASP A 284 17.40 1.38 -0.03
C ASP A 284 17.41 2.74 -0.74
N GLY A 285 16.63 3.66 -0.21
CA GLY A 285 16.58 5.03 -0.69
C GLY A 285 15.88 5.22 -2.03
N VAL A 286 15.20 4.22 -2.58
CA VAL A 286 14.39 4.38 -3.79
C VAL A 286 13.24 5.37 -3.53
N VAL A 287 13.06 6.32 -4.45
CA VAL A 287 12.05 7.39 -4.33
C VAL A 287 11.13 7.42 -5.54
N PHE A 288 9.82 7.46 -5.26
CA PHE A 288 8.77 7.83 -6.20
C PHE A 288 8.27 9.23 -5.81
N ASP A 289 8.40 10.20 -6.70
CA ASP A 289 7.98 11.58 -6.45
C ASP A 289 7.08 12.08 -7.58
N THR A 290 5.87 12.49 -7.23
CA THR A 290 4.90 13.09 -8.16
C THR A 290 4.53 12.14 -9.31
N CYS A 291 4.64 10.83 -9.08
CA CYS A 291 4.16 9.80 -10.01
C CYS A 291 2.63 9.72 -10.00
N PHE A 292 2.05 9.43 -11.16
CA PHE A 292 0.61 9.50 -11.36
C PHE A 292 0.06 8.31 -12.18
N SER A 293 -1.07 7.75 -11.75
CA SER A 293 -1.86 6.80 -12.53
C SER A 293 -3.30 7.28 -12.70
N ASP A 294 -3.86 7.19 -13.90
CA ASP A 294 -5.28 7.49 -14.14
C ASP A 294 -6.20 6.49 -13.42
N TYR A 295 -5.81 5.22 -13.33
CA TYR A 295 -6.56 4.19 -12.61
C TYR A 295 -5.96 3.93 -11.23
N SER A 296 -5.04 2.98 -11.01
CA SER A 296 -4.58 2.63 -9.64
C SER A 296 -3.06 2.54 -9.51
N GLY A 297 -2.54 2.81 -8.30
CA GLY A 297 -1.11 2.74 -8.01
C GLY A 297 -0.34 3.94 -8.56
N GLY A 298 -0.47 5.10 -7.93
CA GLY A 298 0.15 6.33 -8.46
C GLY A 298 1.68 6.23 -8.57
N GLY A 299 2.34 5.60 -7.60
CA GLY A 299 3.77 5.26 -7.70
C GLY A 299 4.00 3.83 -8.17
N LEU A 300 3.38 2.87 -7.47
CA LEU A 300 3.56 1.44 -7.69
C LEU A 300 2.22 0.72 -7.80
N ASP A 301 2.08 -0.09 -8.84
CA ASP A 301 1.05 -1.11 -8.98
C ASP A 301 1.72 -2.49 -8.96
N THR A 302 1.15 -3.44 -8.22
CA THR A 302 1.68 -4.80 -8.18
C THR A 302 0.60 -5.85 -8.00
N TYR A 303 0.68 -6.92 -8.79
CA TYR A 303 -0.11 -8.13 -8.66
C TYR A 303 0.81 -9.31 -8.29
N ILE A 304 0.60 -9.89 -7.11
CA ILE A 304 1.37 -11.05 -6.62
C ILE A 304 0.50 -12.30 -6.54
N GLN A 305 0.99 -13.40 -7.13
CA GLN A 305 0.28 -14.68 -7.20
C GLN A 305 1.20 -15.89 -6.98
N ALA A 306 0.65 -16.95 -6.39
CA ALA A 306 1.21 -18.31 -6.34
C ALA A 306 2.61 -18.43 -5.70
N GLY A 307 2.83 -17.80 -4.54
CA GLY A 307 4.08 -17.97 -3.79
C GLY A 307 5.16 -16.93 -4.10
N SER A 308 4.78 -15.84 -4.78
CA SER A 308 5.66 -14.74 -5.16
C SER A 308 5.82 -13.71 -4.03
N GLN A 309 6.82 -12.83 -4.18
CA GLN A 309 7.21 -11.87 -3.15
C GLN A 309 7.40 -10.46 -3.70
N LEU A 310 6.87 -9.46 -2.99
CA LEU A 310 7.25 -8.06 -3.11
C LEU A 310 7.99 -7.66 -1.83
N ILE A 311 9.21 -7.12 -1.97
CA ILE A 311 10.08 -6.81 -0.84
C ILE A 311 10.55 -5.35 -0.94
N PHE A 312 10.42 -4.60 0.16
CA PHE A 312 11.05 -3.30 0.33
C PHE A 312 12.25 -3.45 1.29
N GLU A 313 13.47 -3.38 0.74
CA GLU A 313 14.75 -3.51 1.46
C GLU A 313 15.35 -2.13 1.69
N GLY A 314 15.03 -1.48 2.82
CA GLY A 314 15.58 -0.17 3.17
C GLY A 314 14.55 0.96 3.19
N ASN A 315 15.03 2.21 3.17
CA ASN A 315 14.23 3.41 3.38
C ASN A 315 13.59 3.91 2.07
N CYS A 316 12.45 3.35 1.72
CA CYS A 316 11.73 3.68 0.48
C CYS A 316 10.72 4.82 0.69
N GLN A 317 10.53 5.66 -0.33
CA GLN A 317 9.68 6.85 -0.21
C GLN A 317 8.73 7.00 -1.40
N PHE A 318 7.45 7.24 -1.11
CA PHE A 318 6.44 7.66 -2.07
C PHE A 318 5.95 9.05 -1.67
N LYS A 319 6.10 10.02 -2.57
CA LYS A 319 5.80 11.43 -2.30
C LYS A 319 4.90 11.98 -3.38
N ASN A 320 3.84 12.67 -2.98
CA ASN A 320 2.94 13.36 -3.91
C ASN A 320 2.36 12.44 -5.00
N CYS A 321 2.35 11.13 -4.78
CA CYS A 321 1.85 10.17 -5.77
C CYS A 321 0.32 10.17 -5.76
N SER A 322 -0.29 10.00 -6.93
CA SER A 322 -1.75 10.01 -7.00
C SER A 322 -2.37 9.02 -7.98
N SER A 323 -3.54 8.53 -7.59
CA SER A 323 -4.45 7.75 -8.42
C SER A 323 -5.75 8.55 -8.60
N VAL A 324 -6.05 9.00 -9.82
CA VAL A 324 -7.16 9.95 -10.04
C VAL A 324 -8.53 9.27 -10.09
N ASN A 325 -8.64 8.07 -10.69
CA ASN A 325 -9.91 7.35 -10.80
C ASN A 325 -9.84 5.94 -10.23
N GLY A 326 -8.99 5.69 -9.23
CA GLY A 326 -8.86 4.35 -8.65
C GLY A 326 -8.39 4.36 -7.21
N TYR A 327 -7.55 3.39 -6.91
CA TYR A 327 -7.13 3.01 -5.57
C TYR A 327 -5.61 3.13 -5.41
N GLY A 328 -5.13 3.27 -4.18
CA GLY A 328 -3.70 3.22 -3.88
C GLY A 328 -2.93 4.41 -4.47
N GLY A 329 -3.01 5.58 -3.82
CA GLY A 329 -2.36 6.79 -4.35
C GLY A 329 -0.84 6.66 -4.44
N GLY A 330 -0.21 6.02 -3.44
CA GLY A 330 1.18 5.58 -3.52
C GLY A 330 1.29 4.18 -4.13
N ILE A 331 0.67 3.20 -3.46
CA ILE A 331 0.81 1.78 -3.78
C ILE A 331 -0.56 1.13 -3.94
N TYR A 332 -0.75 0.40 -5.03
CA TYR A 332 -1.87 -0.52 -5.23
C TYR A 332 -1.34 -1.94 -5.33
N LEU A 333 -1.80 -2.82 -4.42
CA LEU A 333 -1.32 -4.19 -4.31
C LEU A 333 -2.49 -5.18 -4.32
N ILE A 334 -2.41 -6.19 -5.18
CA ILE A 334 -3.34 -7.32 -5.21
C ILE A 334 -2.57 -8.60 -4.89
N CYS A 335 -3.07 -9.37 -3.93
CA CYS A 335 -2.58 -10.71 -3.61
C CYS A 335 -3.64 -11.75 -3.99
N SER A 336 -3.27 -12.76 -4.76
CA SER A 336 -4.19 -13.84 -5.15
C SER A 336 -3.54 -15.22 -5.04
N GLN A 337 -4.34 -16.25 -4.71
CA GLN A 337 -3.98 -17.67 -4.75
C GLN A 337 -2.62 -18.05 -4.13
N GLY A 338 -2.63 -18.62 -2.91
CA GLY A 338 -1.44 -19.18 -2.28
C GLY A 338 -0.83 -18.28 -1.20
N GLU A 339 0.36 -18.66 -0.72
CA GLU A 339 1.11 -17.94 0.33
C GLU A 339 1.99 -16.85 -0.31
N ASN A 340 1.42 -15.66 -0.48
CA ASN A 340 2.13 -14.52 -1.05
C ASN A 340 2.71 -13.65 0.07
N ASN A 341 3.93 -13.14 -0.12
CA ASN A 341 4.58 -12.31 0.88
C ASN A 341 4.73 -10.89 0.40
N PHE A 342 4.33 -9.95 1.26
CA PHE A 342 4.67 -8.55 1.10
C PHE A 342 5.51 -8.11 2.29
N GLU A 343 6.80 -7.95 2.09
CA GLU A 343 7.76 -7.74 3.17
C GLU A 343 8.36 -6.34 3.10
N ILE A 344 8.27 -5.61 4.21
CA ILE A 344 8.94 -4.32 4.39
C ILE A 344 10.00 -4.53 5.46
N THR A 345 11.24 -4.75 5.05
CA THR A 345 12.36 -4.96 5.98
C THR A 345 13.00 -3.64 6.44
N GLY A 346 12.83 -2.56 5.68
CA GLY A 346 13.25 -1.19 6.02
C GLY A 346 12.11 -0.26 6.45
N ASP A 347 12.30 1.06 6.36
CA ASP A 347 11.24 2.04 6.59
C ASP A 347 10.53 2.33 5.26
N LEU A 348 9.20 2.21 5.21
CA LEU A 348 8.39 2.66 4.08
C LEU A 348 7.67 3.95 4.45
N VAL A 349 8.00 5.05 3.77
CA VAL A 349 7.39 6.37 3.98
C VAL A 349 6.50 6.74 2.80
N ILE A 350 5.26 7.08 3.09
CA ILE A 350 4.27 7.51 2.11
C ILE A 350 3.72 8.86 2.54
N GLU A 351 4.01 9.89 1.76
CA GLU A 351 3.77 11.28 2.12
C GLU A 351 2.95 11.99 1.04
N ASN A 352 1.86 12.63 1.45
CA ASN A 352 1.00 13.44 0.59
C ASN A 352 0.47 12.67 -0.65
N CYS A 353 0.25 11.37 -0.50
CA CYS A 353 -0.33 10.54 -1.55
C CYS A 353 -1.86 10.54 -1.50
N SER A 354 -2.51 10.45 -2.65
CA SER A 354 -3.97 10.49 -2.71
C SER A 354 -4.58 9.54 -3.73
N SER A 355 -5.71 8.93 -3.39
CA SER A 355 -6.56 8.18 -4.32
C SER A 355 -8.00 8.69 -4.27
N ASN A 356 -8.77 8.49 -5.34
CA ASN A 356 -10.16 8.92 -5.34
C ASN A 356 -11.08 7.99 -4.55
N TYR A 357 -10.84 6.67 -4.58
CA TYR A 357 -11.68 5.70 -3.87
C TYR A 357 -11.08 5.31 -2.53
N SER A 358 -10.11 4.41 -2.51
CA SER A 358 -9.62 3.85 -1.25
C SER A 358 -8.10 3.73 -1.21
N GLY A 359 -7.53 3.83 -0.02
CA GLY A 359 -6.09 3.73 0.19
C GLY A 359 -5.34 4.92 -0.40
N GLY A 360 -5.40 6.08 0.25
CA GLY A 360 -4.69 7.27 -0.25
C GLY A 360 -3.18 7.05 -0.31
N GLY A 361 -2.62 6.38 0.70
CA GLY A 361 -1.27 5.84 0.66
C GLY A 361 -1.22 4.48 -0.02
N ILE A 362 -1.79 3.46 0.63
CA ILE A 362 -1.75 2.06 0.17
C ILE A 362 -3.17 1.51 0.06
N TYR A 363 -3.45 0.82 -1.04
CA TYR A 363 -4.59 -0.08 -1.15
C TYR A 363 -4.12 -1.52 -1.32
N LEU A 364 -4.62 -2.41 -0.48
CA LEU A 364 -4.37 -3.84 -0.51
C LEU A 364 -5.66 -4.60 -0.79
N PHE A 365 -5.64 -5.49 -1.78
CA PHE A 365 -6.72 -6.41 -2.07
C PHE A 365 -6.28 -7.87 -1.97
N LEU A 366 -6.93 -8.61 -1.07
CA LEU A 366 -6.75 -10.04 -0.88
C LEU A 366 -7.91 -10.78 -1.57
N SER A 367 -7.62 -11.40 -2.71
CA SER A 367 -8.59 -12.21 -3.45
C SER A 367 -8.88 -13.54 -2.75
N ILE A 368 -9.93 -14.25 -3.19
CA ILE A 368 -10.34 -15.54 -2.63
C ILE A 368 -9.15 -16.52 -2.48
N ASN A 369 -9.01 -17.13 -1.30
CA ASN A 369 -7.91 -18.04 -0.93
C ASN A 369 -6.50 -17.42 -0.98
N ALA A 370 -6.38 -16.10 -0.82
CA ALA A 370 -5.09 -15.44 -0.66
C ALA A 370 -4.62 -15.48 0.80
N ASN A 371 -3.43 -16.03 1.03
CA ASN A 371 -2.74 -15.90 2.31
C ASN A 371 -1.64 -14.87 2.12
N ALA A 372 -1.81 -13.68 2.71
CA ALA A 372 -0.82 -12.61 2.64
C ALA A 372 -0.21 -12.35 4.02
N SER A 373 1.11 -12.48 4.12
CA SER A 373 1.85 -12.01 5.28
C SER A 373 2.46 -10.65 4.97
N ILE A 374 2.08 -9.63 5.76
CA ILE A 374 2.68 -8.31 5.70
C ILE A 374 3.55 -8.10 6.94
N VAL A 375 4.86 -8.19 6.73
CA VAL A 375 5.84 -7.90 7.76
C VAL A 375 6.28 -6.46 7.59
N LEU A 376 5.91 -5.59 8.53
CA LEU A 376 6.31 -4.19 8.54
C LEU A 376 7.48 -4.06 9.50
N ASN A 377 8.67 -3.65 9.06
CA ASN A 377 9.62 -3.09 10.02
C ASN A 377 9.06 -1.76 10.53
N LYS A 378 8.79 -0.83 9.60
CA LYS A 378 8.11 0.43 9.90
C LYS A 378 7.37 1.01 8.69
N LEU A 379 6.06 1.21 8.82
CA LEU A 379 5.23 1.92 7.85
C LEU A 379 4.87 3.32 8.37
N ILE A 380 5.08 4.36 7.57
CA ILE A 380 4.77 5.75 7.93
C ILE A 380 3.92 6.37 6.83
N CYS A 381 2.65 6.67 7.13
CA CYS A 381 1.76 7.40 6.23
C CYS A 381 1.51 8.82 6.77
N ILE A 382 1.76 9.83 5.95
CA ILE A 382 1.65 11.26 6.33
C ILE A 382 0.82 11.99 5.28
N ASP A 383 -0.20 12.74 5.72
CA ASP A 383 -1.02 13.60 4.87
C ASP A 383 -1.71 12.86 3.69
N CYS A 384 -1.92 11.55 3.81
CA CYS A 384 -2.54 10.74 2.75
C CYS A 384 -4.08 10.91 2.73
N LYS A 385 -4.68 10.91 1.53
CA LYS A 385 -6.11 11.23 1.36
C LYS A 385 -6.88 10.27 0.44
N SER A 386 -8.10 9.88 0.82
CA SER A 386 -9.01 9.10 -0.01
C SER A 386 -10.49 9.21 0.40
N GLN A 387 -11.41 8.51 -0.28
CA GLN A 387 -12.75 8.31 0.26
C GLN A 387 -12.75 7.31 1.41
N GLN A 388 -11.95 6.24 1.35
CA GLN A 388 -11.88 5.23 2.41
C GLN A 388 -10.43 4.83 2.72
N GLY A 389 -10.00 4.90 3.98
CA GLY A 389 -8.63 4.55 4.35
C GLY A 389 -7.64 5.57 3.78
N GLY A 390 -7.51 6.73 4.42
CA GLY A 390 -6.62 7.79 3.95
C GLY A 390 -5.17 7.32 3.84
N GLY A 391 -4.68 6.60 4.87
CA GLY A 391 -3.36 5.97 4.85
C GLY A 391 -3.35 4.60 4.19
N LEU A 392 -4.16 3.68 4.71
CA LEU A 392 -4.20 2.28 4.27
C LEU A 392 -5.65 1.78 4.16
N SER A 393 -5.96 1.12 3.04
CA SER A 393 -7.24 0.43 2.83
C SER A 393 -6.98 -1.03 2.55
N ILE A 394 -7.72 -1.91 3.20
CA ILE A 394 -7.60 -3.37 3.07
C ILE A 394 -8.95 -3.94 2.67
N GLN A 395 -9.00 -4.57 1.50
CA GLN A 395 -10.13 -5.37 1.07
C GLN A 395 -9.79 -6.85 1.15
N SER A 396 -10.70 -7.65 1.73
CA SER A 396 -10.52 -9.09 1.93
C SER A 396 -11.72 -9.88 1.43
N ASP A 397 -11.50 -10.83 0.52
CA ASP A 397 -12.48 -11.83 0.08
C ASP A 397 -12.46 -13.08 0.99
N SER A 398 -13.18 -14.14 0.60
CA SER A 398 -13.30 -15.36 1.40
C SER A 398 -12.00 -16.14 1.57
N ASN A 399 -11.83 -16.76 2.74
CA ASN A 399 -10.68 -17.60 3.12
C ASN A 399 -9.34 -16.90 2.96
N THR A 400 -9.27 -15.64 3.39
CA THR A 400 -8.07 -14.82 3.31
C THR A 400 -7.41 -14.71 4.67
N ILE A 401 -6.09 -14.62 4.70
CA ILE A 401 -5.33 -14.38 5.93
C ILE A 401 -4.45 -13.17 5.70
N LEU A 402 -4.54 -12.18 6.60
CA LEU A 402 -3.69 -11.01 6.65
C LEU A 402 -3.02 -10.93 8.02
N THR A 403 -1.69 -10.89 8.04
CA THR A 403 -0.95 -10.49 9.24
C THR A 403 -0.27 -9.15 8.99
N LEU A 404 -0.55 -8.15 9.84
CA LEU A 404 0.18 -6.88 9.93
C LEU A 404 1.05 -6.92 11.19
N SER A 405 2.36 -7.09 11.03
CA SER A 405 3.31 -7.17 12.14
C SER A 405 4.28 -5.99 12.15
N GLY A 406 4.83 -5.65 13.32
CA GLY A 406 5.85 -4.61 13.53
C GLY A 406 5.34 -3.21 13.89
N GLN A 407 5.70 -2.14 13.17
CA GLN A 407 5.30 -0.76 13.55
C GLN A 407 4.64 -0.01 12.40
N ALA A 408 3.54 0.69 12.68
CA ALA A 408 2.90 1.59 11.71
C ALA A 408 2.47 2.91 12.36
N SER A 409 2.58 4.01 11.62
CA SER A 409 2.10 5.32 12.07
C SER A 409 1.35 6.06 10.96
N PHE A 410 0.23 6.67 11.32
CA PHE A 410 -0.66 7.43 10.44
C PHE A 410 -0.79 8.84 11.01
N THR A 411 -0.31 9.85 10.27
CA THR A 411 -0.32 11.24 10.71
C THR A 411 -1.07 12.11 9.71
N ARG A 412 -2.13 12.80 10.17
CA ARG A 412 -2.97 13.67 9.33
C ARG A 412 -3.55 12.98 8.08
N CYS A 413 -3.72 11.65 8.14
CA CYS A 413 -4.42 10.92 7.11
C CYS A 413 -5.92 11.24 7.17
N GLU A 414 -6.51 11.51 6.00
CA GLU A 414 -7.89 12.00 5.88
C GLU A 414 -8.70 11.10 4.96
N SER A 415 -9.88 10.70 5.44
CA SER A 415 -10.88 10.01 4.65
C SER A 415 -12.15 10.86 4.60
N SER A 416 -12.68 11.09 3.39
CA SER A 416 -13.97 11.77 3.26
C SER A 416 -15.16 10.88 3.66
N MET A 417 -14.95 9.55 3.81
CA MET A 417 -15.94 8.60 4.32
C MET A 417 -15.40 7.83 5.54
N THR A 418 -14.83 6.65 5.38
CA THR A 418 -14.57 5.75 6.51
C THR A 418 -13.08 5.48 6.70
N GLY A 419 -12.61 5.52 7.95
CA GLY A 419 -11.24 5.16 8.33
C GLY A 419 -10.21 6.19 7.86
N GLY A 420 -9.97 7.26 8.64
CA GLY A 420 -8.98 8.28 8.26
C GLY A 420 -7.57 7.71 8.10
N GLY A 421 -7.12 6.90 9.05
CA GLY A 421 -5.88 6.13 8.95
C GLY A 421 -6.07 4.83 8.17
N ILE A 422 -6.82 3.89 8.75
CA ILE A 422 -7.06 2.54 8.20
C ILE A 422 -8.55 2.28 7.96
N PHE A 423 -8.85 1.67 6.81
CA PHE A 423 -10.17 1.12 6.48
C PHE A 423 -10.10 -0.37 6.17
N PHE A 424 -10.96 -1.17 6.81
CA PHE A 424 -11.14 -2.59 6.52
C PHE A 424 -12.49 -2.84 5.81
N ASN A 425 -12.43 -3.52 4.66
CA ASN A 425 -13.58 -3.93 3.86
C ASN A 425 -13.57 -5.45 3.66
N ILE A 426 -14.44 -6.15 4.39
CA ILE A 426 -14.54 -7.62 4.35
C ILE A 426 -15.73 -7.99 3.46
N GLN A 427 -15.48 -8.71 2.37
CA GLN A 427 -16.49 -9.05 1.36
C GLN A 427 -16.81 -10.56 1.28
N GLY A 428 -16.12 -11.38 2.08
CA GLY A 428 -16.30 -12.83 2.10
C GLY A 428 -16.09 -13.45 3.47
N ASP A 429 -16.46 -14.73 3.59
CA ASP A 429 -16.39 -15.48 4.86
C ASP A 429 -14.99 -16.05 5.13
N ASN A 430 -14.67 -16.22 6.41
CA ASN A 430 -13.39 -16.76 6.90
C ASN A 430 -12.19 -15.87 6.54
N ALA A 431 -12.37 -14.56 6.52
CA ALA A 431 -11.24 -13.64 6.53
C ALA A 431 -10.62 -13.61 7.93
N GLU A 432 -9.31 -13.72 8.02
CA GLU A 432 -8.55 -13.60 9.27
C GLU A 432 -7.60 -12.41 9.16
N ILE A 433 -7.75 -11.44 10.06
CA ILE A 433 -6.91 -10.24 10.12
C ILE A 433 -6.23 -10.22 11.49
N GLN A 434 -4.91 -10.29 11.49
CA GLN A 434 -4.08 -10.22 12.69
C GLN A 434 -3.24 -8.95 12.68
N ILE A 435 -3.55 -8.02 13.58
CA ILE A 435 -2.75 -6.84 13.85
C ILE A 435 -1.90 -7.13 15.08
N THR A 436 -0.64 -7.49 14.84
CA THR A 436 0.34 -7.84 15.88
C THR A 436 1.41 -6.77 16.04
N GLY A 437 1.42 -5.75 15.18
CA GLY A 437 2.28 -4.58 15.29
C GLY A 437 1.68 -3.42 16.08
N SER A 438 2.52 -2.58 16.70
CA SER A 438 2.06 -1.35 17.35
C SER A 438 1.68 -0.30 16.32
N MET A 439 0.55 0.39 16.55
CA MET A 439 0.03 1.38 15.60
C MET A 439 -0.26 2.72 16.28
N ASP A 440 0.23 3.80 15.68
CA ASP A 440 -0.04 5.16 16.15
C ASP A 440 -0.85 5.95 15.11
N PHE A 441 -1.89 6.64 15.58
CA PHE A 441 -2.77 7.48 14.78
C PHE A 441 -2.77 8.88 15.37
N VAL A 442 -2.36 9.89 14.59
CA VAL A 442 -2.22 11.27 15.05
C VAL A 442 -2.94 12.20 14.09
N ASP A 443 -3.87 12.99 14.61
CA ASP A 443 -4.64 13.98 13.84
C ASP A 443 -5.38 13.38 12.62
N CYS A 444 -5.75 12.10 12.67
CA CYS A 444 -6.49 11.44 11.59
C CYS A 444 -7.97 11.84 11.59
N ILE A 445 -8.55 11.95 10.38
CA ILE A 445 -9.92 12.45 10.18
C ILE A 445 -10.69 11.48 9.29
N GLY A 446 -11.90 11.11 9.71
CA GLY A 446 -12.82 10.29 8.91
C GLY A 446 -14.28 10.61 9.24
N THR A 447 -15.25 10.31 8.37
CA THR A 447 -16.67 10.37 8.75
C THR A 447 -17.01 9.32 9.81
N ARG A 448 -16.48 8.09 9.69
CA ARG A 448 -16.57 7.06 10.75
C ARG A 448 -15.20 6.46 11.01
N GLY A 449 -14.79 6.45 12.27
CA GLY A 449 -13.45 6.01 12.65
C GLY A 449 -12.39 6.98 12.16
N GLY A 450 -12.05 7.99 12.96
CA GLY A 450 -11.03 8.97 12.56
C GLY A 450 -9.67 8.33 12.33
N GLY A 451 -9.26 7.41 13.20
CA GLY A 451 -8.08 6.57 13.01
C GLY A 451 -8.39 5.28 12.23
N MET A 452 -9.39 4.51 12.66
CA MET A 452 -9.64 3.17 12.12
C MET A 452 -11.13 2.86 11.98
N PHE A 453 -11.50 2.23 10.87
CA PHE A 453 -12.86 1.72 10.63
C PHE A 453 -12.86 0.23 10.36
N ILE A 454 -13.73 -0.50 11.07
CA ILE A 454 -13.97 -1.93 10.93
C ILE A 454 -15.48 -2.17 10.81
N ASP A 455 -15.90 -2.82 9.73
CA ASP A 455 -17.27 -3.30 9.55
C ASP A 455 -17.26 -4.77 9.13
N SER A 456 -18.03 -5.58 9.85
CA SER A 456 -18.06 -7.03 9.69
C SER A 456 -19.49 -7.54 9.52
N THR A 457 -19.92 -7.64 8.27
CA THR A 457 -21.18 -8.31 7.88
C THR A 457 -20.99 -9.78 7.51
N TYR A 458 -19.75 -10.18 7.23
CA TYR A 458 -19.32 -11.54 6.96
C TYR A 458 -18.57 -12.12 8.15
N LYS A 459 -18.28 -13.42 8.11
CA LYS A 459 -17.48 -14.05 9.15
C LYS A 459 -16.02 -13.58 9.09
N ILE A 460 -15.57 -12.87 10.12
CA ILE A 460 -14.16 -12.49 10.34
C ILE A 460 -13.60 -13.07 11.64
N ILE A 461 -12.31 -13.39 11.63
CA ILE A 461 -11.47 -13.50 12.82
C ILE A 461 -10.56 -12.27 12.85
N LEU A 462 -10.83 -11.30 13.74
CA LEU A 462 -9.97 -10.13 13.91
C LEU A 462 -9.25 -10.23 15.25
N VAL A 463 -7.92 -10.28 15.19
CA VAL A 463 -7.05 -10.25 16.38
C VAL A 463 -6.24 -8.97 16.35
N LEU A 464 -6.51 -8.06 17.29
CA LEU A 464 -5.66 -6.89 17.52
C LEU A 464 -4.92 -7.11 18.84
N SER A 465 -3.65 -7.52 18.76
CA SER A 465 -2.88 -7.97 19.93
C SER A 465 -1.81 -7.00 20.42
N SER A 466 -1.49 -5.98 19.62
CA SER A 466 -0.52 -4.95 19.96
C SER A 466 -1.16 -3.64 20.37
N SER A 467 -0.38 -2.78 21.04
CA SER A 467 -0.89 -1.49 21.51
C SER A 467 -1.21 -0.55 20.34
N CYS A 468 -2.36 0.10 20.40
CA CYS A 468 -2.74 1.17 19.46
C CYS A 468 -3.00 2.49 20.18
N THR A 469 -2.42 3.56 19.68
CA THR A 469 -2.59 4.93 20.20
C THR A 469 -3.36 5.78 19.19
N PHE A 470 -4.38 6.50 19.66
CA PHE A 470 -5.15 7.46 18.89
C PHE A 470 -5.05 8.81 19.57
N LEU A 471 -4.46 9.80 18.89
CA LEU A 471 -4.24 11.15 19.38
C LEU A 471 -4.92 12.14 18.47
N ASN A 472 -5.81 12.97 19.02
CA ASN A 472 -6.53 14.02 18.28
C ASN A 472 -7.31 13.51 17.06
N CYS A 473 -7.71 12.24 17.04
CA CYS A 473 -8.49 11.70 15.93
C CYS A 473 -9.93 12.22 16.00
N THR A 474 -10.51 12.55 14.83
CA THR A 474 -11.86 13.15 14.77
C THR A 474 -12.76 12.45 13.76
N SER A 475 -14.04 12.33 14.08
CA SER A 475 -15.05 11.79 13.16
C SER A 475 -16.49 12.20 13.48
N ASN A 476 -17.47 11.67 12.75
CA ASN A 476 -18.87 11.77 13.17
C ASN A 476 -19.24 10.68 14.18
N ASP A 477 -18.73 9.46 13.98
CA ASP A 477 -18.92 8.32 14.87
C ASP A 477 -17.57 7.63 15.14
N GLY A 478 -17.19 7.47 16.40
CA GLY A 478 -15.94 6.83 16.80
C GLY A 478 -14.73 7.70 16.45
N GLY A 479 -14.40 8.69 17.27
CA GLY A 479 -13.34 9.67 16.93
C GLY A 479 -12.00 9.00 16.64
N GLY A 480 -11.64 7.96 17.40
CA GLY A 480 -10.52 7.07 17.09
C GLY A 480 -10.94 5.87 16.24
N ILE A 481 -11.80 5.01 16.77
CA ILE A 481 -12.21 3.76 16.11
C ILE A 481 -13.74 3.67 15.97
N PHE A 482 -14.18 3.16 14.83
CA PHE A 482 -15.55 2.68 14.63
C PHE A 482 -15.54 1.17 14.35
N ILE A 483 -16.34 0.40 15.10
CA ILE A 483 -16.53 -1.05 14.92
C ILE A 483 -18.01 -1.39 14.81
N SER A 484 -18.37 -2.13 13.76
CA SER A 484 -19.70 -2.72 13.55
C SER A 484 -19.56 -4.21 13.22
N SER A 485 -20.36 -5.06 13.86
CA SER A 485 -20.37 -6.51 13.62
C SER A 485 -21.78 -7.08 13.69
N SER A 486 -22.20 -7.85 12.68
CA SER A 486 -23.58 -8.36 12.58
C SER A 486 -23.72 -9.87 12.32
N ASN A 487 -22.62 -10.61 12.18
CA ASN A 487 -22.63 -12.02 11.74
C ASN A 487 -22.27 -12.99 12.88
N ILE A 488 -23.08 -14.04 13.08
CA ILE A 488 -22.99 -14.96 14.23
C ILE A 488 -21.69 -15.74 14.36
N ASP A 489 -21.00 -15.99 13.26
CA ASP A 489 -19.74 -16.70 13.28
C ASP A 489 -18.53 -15.75 13.41
N THR A 490 -18.77 -14.44 13.54
CA THR A 490 -17.72 -13.43 13.73
C THR A 490 -17.11 -13.52 15.13
N TYR A 491 -15.77 -13.51 15.18
CA TYR A 491 -15.00 -13.47 16.40
C TYR A 491 -13.98 -12.33 16.33
N ILE A 492 -14.21 -11.28 17.12
CA ILE A 492 -13.27 -10.16 17.26
C ILE A 492 -12.68 -10.20 18.66
N GLN A 493 -11.35 -10.29 18.73
CA GLN A 493 -10.59 -10.33 19.96
C GLN A 493 -9.56 -9.21 19.96
N ILE A 494 -9.73 -8.26 20.88
CA ILE A 494 -8.82 -7.14 21.06
C ILE A 494 -8.04 -7.39 22.35
N THR A 495 -6.81 -7.87 22.20
CA THR A 495 -5.88 -8.14 23.31
C THR A 495 -4.81 -7.08 23.44
N GLY A 496 -4.68 -6.16 22.49
CA GLY A 496 -3.82 -4.97 22.61
C GLY A 496 -4.33 -3.96 23.62
N ILE A 497 -3.43 -3.12 24.14
CA ILE A 497 -3.82 -1.91 24.91
C ILE A 497 -4.31 -0.86 23.91
N LEU A 498 -5.48 -0.29 24.15
CA LEU A 498 -6.01 0.81 23.34
C LEU A 498 -5.94 2.11 24.14
N SER A 499 -5.34 3.15 23.57
CA SER A 499 -5.23 4.47 24.19
C SER A 499 -5.81 5.55 23.28
N PHE A 500 -6.88 6.20 23.73
CA PHE A 500 -7.53 7.32 23.06
C PHE A 500 -7.25 8.60 23.84
N ASN A 501 -6.64 9.59 23.20
CA ASN A 501 -6.27 10.85 23.81
C ASN A 501 -6.77 12.01 22.95
N ASN A 502 -7.64 12.84 23.52
CA ASN A 502 -8.23 13.99 22.86
C ASN A 502 -8.94 13.66 21.53
N CYS A 503 -9.49 12.45 21.42
CA CYS A 503 -10.34 12.07 20.30
C CYS A 503 -11.74 12.68 20.45
N SER A 504 -12.36 13.10 19.35
CA SER A 504 -13.69 13.70 19.40
C SER A 504 -14.61 13.26 18.27
N CYS A 505 -15.92 13.32 18.51
CA CYS A 505 -16.90 13.06 17.47
C CYS A 505 -18.15 13.96 17.49
N SER A 506 -18.80 14.06 16.34
CA SER A 506 -20.03 14.85 16.15
C SER A 506 -21.29 14.17 16.72
N TYR A 507 -21.31 12.85 16.85
CA TYR A 507 -22.50 12.12 17.30
C TYR A 507 -22.20 11.11 18.40
N TYR A 508 -21.43 10.06 18.12
CA TYR A 508 -21.38 8.91 19.03
C TYR A 508 -19.96 8.39 19.26
N GLY A 509 -19.57 8.21 20.52
CA GLY A 509 -18.30 7.58 20.90
C GLY A 509 -17.07 8.44 20.58
N GLY A 510 -16.71 9.37 21.46
CA GLY A 510 -15.61 10.32 21.19
C GLY A 510 -14.25 9.64 20.92
N GLY A 511 -13.97 8.51 21.57
CA GLY A 511 -12.85 7.62 21.23
C GLY A 511 -13.29 6.42 20.40
N LEU A 512 -14.26 5.66 20.88
CA LEU A 512 -14.68 4.38 20.29
C LEU A 512 -16.20 4.32 20.11
N TYR A 513 -16.64 3.95 18.91
CA TYR A 513 -18.00 3.51 18.62
C TYR A 513 -18.01 2.00 18.39
N LEU A 514 -18.90 1.28 19.08
CA LEU A 514 -19.02 -0.17 18.99
C LEU A 514 -20.49 -0.60 18.84
N SER A 515 -20.81 -1.34 17.80
CA SER A 515 -22.14 -1.93 17.57
C SER A 515 -22.02 -3.41 17.24
N VAL A 516 -22.69 -4.25 18.02
CA VAL A 516 -22.68 -5.70 17.89
C VAL A 516 -24.10 -6.24 17.84
N THR A 517 -24.40 -6.96 16.76
CA THR A 517 -25.71 -7.60 16.55
C THR A 517 -25.46 -9.06 16.18
N ASN A 518 -26.17 -10.01 16.80
CA ASN A 518 -26.02 -11.46 16.56
C ASN A 518 -24.58 -12.02 16.69
N SER A 519 -23.58 -11.28 17.17
CA SER A 519 -22.15 -11.64 17.11
C SER A 519 -21.45 -11.42 18.45
N SER A 520 -20.18 -11.83 18.56
CA SER A 520 -19.42 -11.75 19.83
C SER A 520 -18.11 -10.99 19.67
N ILE A 521 -17.84 -10.05 20.60
CA ILE A 521 -16.59 -9.27 20.66
C ILE A 521 -16.06 -9.25 22.09
N SER A 522 -14.75 -9.42 22.24
CA SER A 522 -14.07 -9.34 23.55
C SER A 522 -12.86 -8.40 23.54
N PHE A 523 -12.68 -7.70 24.66
CA PHE A 523 -11.55 -6.83 24.95
C PHE A 523 -10.83 -7.33 26.20
N GLU A 524 -9.61 -7.83 26.05
CA GLU A 524 -8.89 -8.52 27.14
C GLU A 524 -8.07 -7.58 28.03
N ASN A 525 -7.57 -6.49 27.45
CA ASN A 525 -6.64 -5.59 28.10
C ASN A 525 -7.22 -4.20 28.31
N LEU A 526 -6.41 -3.33 28.93
CA LEU A 526 -6.78 -1.98 29.30
C LEU A 526 -7.16 -1.12 28.08
N ILE A 527 -8.29 -0.43 28.19
CA ILE A 527 -8.71 0.62 27.27
C ILE A 527 -8.73 1.94 28.03
N GLN A 528 -7.96 2.91 27.55
CA GLN A 528 -7.84 4.24 28.14
C GLN A 528 -8.50 5.28 27.24
N PHE A 529 -9.38 6.09 27.82
CA PHE A 529 -9.97 7.27 27.21
C PHE A 529 -9.57 8.47 28.05
N LYS A 530 -8.87 9.42 27.44
CA LYS A 530 -8.43 10.64 28.08
C LYS A 530 -8.83 11.83 27.23
N ASP A 531 -9.47 12.83 27.85
CA ASP A 531 -9.86 14.07 27.21
C ASP A 531 -10.76 13.85 25.97
N CYS A 532 -11.46 12.71 25.88
CA CYS A 532 -12.32 12.39 24.75
C CYS A 532 -13.67 13.12 24.84
N SER A 533 -14.26 13.48 23.70
CA SER A 533 -15.54 14.19 23.70
C SER A 533 -16.51 13.77 22.59
N SER A 534 -17.81 13.86 22.90
CA SER A 534 -18.90 13.63 21.94
C SER A 534 -19.90 14.78 22.01
N LEU A 535 -20.34 15.29 20.86
CA LEU A 535 -21.42 16.29 20.79
C LEU A 535 -22.82 15.70 21.00
N ASN A 536 -22.93 14.38 21.10
CA ASN A 536 -24.17 13.73 21.55
C ASN A 536 -23.82 12.75 22.67
N SER A 537 -23.69 11.44 22.43
CA SER A 537 -23.58 10.45 23.52
C SER A 537 -22.25 9.69 23.51
N GLY A 538 -21.81 9.26 24.70
CA GLY A 538 -20.61 8.46 24.91
C GLY A 538 -19.32 9.26 24.67
N GLY A 539 -18.92 10.09 25.63
CA GLY A 539 -17.75 10.97 25.46
C GLY A 539 -16.44 10.23 25.23
N GLY A 540 -16.21 9.10 25.90
CA GLY A 540 -15.14 8.16 25.59
C GLY A 540 -15.60 7.04 24.66
N ILE A 541 -16.64 6.31 25.05
CA ILE A 541 -17.15 5.16 24.32
C ILE A 541 -18.67 5.18 24.17
N LEU A 542 -19.15 4.70 23.04
CA LEU A 542 -20.55 4.31 22.88
C LEU A 542 -20.64 2.85 22.42
N VAL A 543 -21.51 2.06 23.08
CA VAL A 543 -21.67 0.62 22.89
C VAL A 543 -23.14 0.26 22.70
N PHE A 544 -23.45 -0.43 21.60
CA PHE A 544 -24.73 -1.07 21.32
C PHE A 544 -24.57 -2.58 21.16
N CYS A 545 -25.43 -3.35 21.83
CA CYS A 545 -25.47 -4.80 21.71
C CYS A 545 -26.91 -5.30 21.55
N SER A 546 -27.24 -5.98 20.46
CA SER A 546 -28.60 -6.46 20.22
C SER A 546 -28.66 -7.87 19.63
N ASP A 547 -29.88 -8.43 19.63
CA ASP A 547 -30.25 -9.66 18.91
C ASP A 547 -29.28 -10.80 19.25
N GLU A 548 -29.25 -11.24 20.51
CA GLU A 548 -28.37 -12.31 21.02
C GLU A 548 -26.85 -12.02 20.91
N GLY A 549 -26.46 -10.81 20.53
CA GLY A 549 -25.06 -10.38 20.53
C GLY A 549 -24.43 -10.35 21.94
N MET A 550 -23.11 -10.47 22.00
CA MET A 550 -22.34 -10.46 23.24
C MET A 550 -21.11 -9.54 23.14
N ILE A 551 -20.93 -8.67 24.13
CA ILE A 551 -19.74 -7.83 24.26
C ILE A 551 -19.12 -8.05 25.64
N GLU A 552 -17.86 -8.43 25.69
CA GLU A 552 -17.13 -8.68 26.93
C GLU A 552 -15.92 -7.75 27.07
N PHE A 553 -15.98 -6.80 28.00
CA PHE A 553 -14.81 -6.05 28.45
C PHE A 553 -14.19 -6.78 29.65
N ILE A 554 -13.30 -7.73 29.36
CA ILE A 554 -12.57 -8.53 30.35
C ILE A 554 -11.49 -7.66 31.02
N GLY A 555 -10.85 -6.79 30.23
CA GLY A 555 -9.89 -5.79 30.69
C GLY A 555 -10.54 -4.62 31.46
N GLU A 556 -9.72 -3.64 31.80
CA GLU A 556 -10.16 -2.42 32.51
C GLU A 556 -10.57 -1.32 31.52
N LEU A 557 -11.64 -0.60 31.84
CA LEU A 557 -12.08 0.60 31.13
C LEU A 557 -11.78 1.85 31.96
N ASN A 558 -10.90 2.72 31.46
CA ASN A 558 -10.50 3.93 32.14
C ASN A 558 -10.92 5.17 31.38
N PHE A 559 -11.77 5.99 32.00
CA PHE A 559 -12.24 7.28 31.48
C PHE A 559 -11.69 8.40 32.36
N ASN A 560 -10.93 9.32 31.76
CA ASN A 560 -10.37 10.48 32.45
C ASN A 560 -10.72 11.76 31.68
N ASN A 561 -11.47 12.64 32.34
CA ASN A 561 -11.88 13.93 31.78
C ASN A 561 -12.62 13.80 30.43
N CYS A 562 -13.43 12.75 30.26
CA CYS A 562 -14.26 12.57 29.07
C CYS A 562 -15.57 13.36 29.18
N SER A 563 -16.13 13.81 28.06
CA SER A 563 -17.38 14.59 28.08
C SER A 563 -18.35 14.29 26.95
N ALA A 564 -19.65 14.37 27.25
CA ALA A 564 -20.74 14.24 26.29
C ALA A 564 -21.72 15.41 26.47
N ILE A 565 -22.31 15.92 25.38
CA ILE A 565 -23.39 16.92 25.51
C ILE A 565 -24.68 16.24 25.97
N ASP A 566 -25.07 15.13 25.36
CA ASP A 566 -26.24 14.37 25.78
C ASP A 566 -25.83 13.44 26.93
N SER A 567 -25.70 12.13 26.70
CA SER A 567 -25.63 11.15 27.77
C SER A 567 -24.31 10.37 27.81
N GLY A 568 -23.84 10.01 29.00
CA GLY A 568 -22.66 9.18 29.20
C GLY A 568 -21.34 9.91 28.94
N GLY A 569 -20.89 10.74 29.89
CA GLY A 569 -19.67 11.54 29.72
C GLY A 569 -18.40 10.70 29.51
N GLY A 570 -18.27 9.61 30.25
CA GLY A 570 -17.29 8.56 30.00
C GLY A 570 -17.79 7.54 28.98
N GLY A 571 -18.95 6.92 29.23
CA GLY A 571 -19.47 5.85 28.37
C GLY A 571 -20.99 5.77 28.28
N TYR A 572 -21.48 5.30 27.14
CA TYR A 572 -22.89 4.97 26.90
C TYR A 572 -23.01 3.49 26.53
N PHE A 573 -23.74 2.69 27.31
CA PHE A 573 -23.93 1.26 27.09
C PHE A 573 -25.41 0.95 26.88
N SER A 574 -25.75 0.24 25.81
CA SER A 574 -27.13 -0.09 25.51
C SER A 574 -27.32 -1.50 24.98
N THR A 575 -28.36 -2.17 25.49
CA THR A 575 -28.78 -3.51 25.08
C THR A 575 -30.24 -3.56 24.64
N GLY A 576 -30.54 -4.43 23.69
CA GLY A 576 -31.89 -4.73 23.19
C GLY A 576 -32.01 -6.17 22.70
N ASN A 577 -33.22 -6.70 22.60
CA ASN A 577 -33.51 -8.03 22.03
C ASN A 577 -32.51 -9.15 22.44
N GLN A 578 -32.37 -9.46 23.73
CA GLN A 578 -31.45 -10.50 24.23
C GLN A 578 -29.95 -10.19 24.11
N GLY A 579 -29.55 -8.95 23.82
CA GLY A 579 -28.15 -8.54 23.80
C GLY A 579 -27.52 -8.54 25.21
N HIS A 580 -26.24 -8.91 25.30
CA HIS A 580 -25.53 -9.03 26.56
C HIS A 580 -24.21 -8.26 26.56
N ILE A 581 -24.07 -7.29 27.47
CA ILE A 581 -22.80 -6.58 27.71
C ILE A 581 -22.28 -6.95 29.09
N VAL A 582 -21.04 -7.41 29.17
CA VAL A 582 -20.33 -7.67 30.41
C VAL A 582 -19.12 -6.75 30.49
N THR A 583 -18.98 -6.05 31.60
CA THR A 583 -17.81 -5.21 31.90
C THR A 583 -17.15 -5.68 33.19
N ASN A 584 -15.83 -5.60 33.25
CA ASN A 584 -15.05 -5.93 34.44
C ASN A 584 -14.78 -4.66 35.27
N ASN A 585 -13.54 -4.18 35.30
CA ASN A 585 -13.16 -3.01 36.08
C ASN A 585 -13.43 -1.74 35.28
N ILE A 586 -14.02 -0.74 35.92
CA ILE A 586 -14.28 0.56 35.31
C ILE A 586 -13.85 1.67 36.26
N THR A 587 -13.11 2.64 35.75
CA THR A 587 -12.81 3.88 36.47
C THR A 587 -13.23 5.09 35.64
N CYS A 588 -14.09 5.93 36.19
CA CYS A 588 -14.46 7.22 35.63
C CYS A 588 -13.98 8.34 36.55
N ASN A 589 -13.09 9.19 36.05
CA ASN A 589 -12.58 10.37 36.76
C ASN A 589 -12.92 11.63 35.96
N ASP A 590 -13.48 12.63 36.63
CA ASP A 590 -13.76 13.96 36.06
C ASP A 590 -14.64 13.94 34.79
N CYS A 591 -15.46 12.91 34.61
CA CYS A 591 -16.31 12.75 33.42
C CYS A 591 -17.59 13.58 33.52
N LYS A 592 -18.06 14.11 32.38
CA LYS A 592 -19.17 15.09 32.37
C LYS A 592 -20.20 14.82 31.27
N SER A 593 -21.49 14.92 31.62
CA SER A 593 -22.61 14.91 30.69
C SER A 593 -23.56 16.07 31.02
N GLN A 594 -24.16 16.73 30.01
CA GLN A 594 -25.16 17.78 30.27
C GLN A 594 -26.58 17.21 30.44
N SER A 595 -26.78 15.93 30.13
CA SER A 595 -28.02 15.19 30.31
C SER A 595 -27.81 14.11 31.38
N ALA A 596 -27.78 12.83 31.01
CA ALA A 596 -27.77 11.75 31.97
C ALA A 596 -26.43 10.98 32.00
N GLY A 597 -25.99 10.56 33.19
CA GLY A 597 -24.83 9.69 33.36
C GLY A 597 -23.52 10.45 33.16
N GLY A 598 -23.12 11.26 34.15
CA GLY A 598 -21.87 12.04 34.08
C GLY A 598 -20.65 11.17 33.80
N GLY A 599 -20.55 10.03 34.50
CA GLY A 599 -19.62 8.97 34.16
C GLY A 599 -20.19 8.05 33.08
N ILE A 600 -21.22 7.29 33.41
CA ILE A 600 -21.79 6.28 32.52
C ILE A 600 -23.30 6.38 32.42
N PHE A 601 -23.82 6.19 31.21
CA PHE A 601 -25.23 5.96 30.93
C PHE A 601 -25.46 4.51 30.50
N ILE A 602 -26.45 3.85 31.10
CA ILE A 602 -26.86 2.47 30.81
C ILE A 602 -28.31 2.46 30.35
N ASN A 603 -28.59 1.78 29.24
CA ASN A 603 -29.93 1.57 28.73
C ASN A 603 -30.19 0.11 28.34
N SER A 604 -30.98 -0.60 29.13
CA SER A 604 -31.32 -2.00 28.87
C SER A 604 -32.79 -2.17 28.55
N ARG A 605 -33.12 -2.74 27.37
CA ARG A 605 -34.50 -2.85 26.87
C ARG A 605 -34.82 -4.26 26.39
N ASP A 606 -36.08 -4.65 26.45
CA ASP A 606 -36.62 -5.91 25.93
C ASP A 606 -36.20 -7.16 26.73
N GLU A 607 -36.86 -8.29 26.44
CA GLU A 607 -36.65 -9.54 27.16
C GLU A 607 -35.20 -10.06 27.03
N ASN A 608 -34.64 -10.51 28.15
CA ASN A 608 -33.31 -11.11 28.29
C ASN A 608 -32.12 -10.21 27.88
N SER A 609 -32.32 -8.91 27.69
CA SER A 609 -31.22 -7.98 27.50
C SER A 609 -30.54 -7.68 28.84
N ILE A 610 -29.22 -7.85 28.92
CA ILE A 610 -28.47 -7.78 30.18
C ILE A 610 -27.25 -6.88 30.03
N ILE A 611 -27.08 -5.94 30.96
CA ILE A 611 -25.82 -5.23 31.16
C ILE A 611 -25.27 -5.58 32.55
N GLU A 612 -24.10 -6.21 32.60
CA GLU A 612 -23.43 -6.61 33.83
C GLU A 612 -22.17 -5.76 34.09
N LEU A 613 -22.15 -5.11 35.26
CA LEU A 613 -20.95 -4.51 35.87
C LEU A 613 -20.38 -5.53 36.86
N SER A 614 -19.48 -6.38 36.37
CA SER A 614 -19.01 -7.58 37.08
C SER A 614 -17.79 -7.34 37.98
N GLY A 615 -16.97 -6.34 37.69
CA GLY A 615 -15.73 -6.02 38.42
C GLY A 615 -15.86 -4.87 39.40
N ILE A 616 -14.74 -4.18 39.68
CA ILE A 616 -14.72 -2.99 40.54
C ILE A 616 -15.03 -1.77 39.69
N THR A 617 -16.09 -1.05 40.06
CA THR A 617 -16.51 0.18 39.39
C THR A 617 -16.29 1.38 40.31
N THR A 618 -15.62 2.42 39.80
CA THR A 618 -15.24 3.62 40.56
C THR A 618 -15.60 4.87 39.78
N PHE A 619 -16.34 5.78 40.42
CA PHE A 619 -16.67 7.10 39.89
C PHE A 619 -16.14 8.18 40.83
N VAL A 620 -15.36 9.11 40.30
CA VAL A 620 -14.76 10.22 41.06
C VAL A 620 -15.00 11.52 40.31
N ASP A 621 -15.57 12.50 41.01
CA ASP A 621 -15.77 13.87 40.50
C ASP A 621 -16.55 13.93 39.17
N CYS A 622 -17.44 12.97 38.93
CA CYS A 622 -18.28 12.92 37.73
C CYS A 622 -19.53 13.83 37.88
N ILE A 623 -19.93 14.48 36.78
CA ILE A 623 -21.00 15.48 36.78
C ILE A 623 -22.02 15.18 35.68
N GLY A 624 -23.30 15.09 36.05
CA GLY A 624 -24.42 14.89 35.13
C GLY A 624 -25.60 15.80 35.49
N ASN A 625 -26.59 15.95 34.61
CA ASN A 625 -27.89 16.52 35.02
C ASN A 625 -28.64 15.52 35.90
N SER A 626 -28.68 14.25 35.50
CA SER A 626 -29.15 13.14 36.34
C SER A 626 -28.14 11.99 36.36
N GLY A 627 -27.90 11.40 37.52
CA GLY A 627 -26.91 10.31 37.64
C GLY A 627 -25.48 10.84 37.48
N GLY A 628 -24.97 11.59 38.46
CA GLY A 628 -23.66 12.25 38.35
C GLY A 628 -22.52 11.27 38.05
N GLY A 629 -22.53 10.09 38.68
CA GLY A 629 -21.66 8.98 38.31
C GLY A 629 -22.31 8.08 37.25
N LEU A 630 -23.48 7.52 37.56
CA LEU A 630 -24.13 6.50 36.76
C LEU A 630 -25.62 6.79 36.58
N TYR A 631 -26.13 6.69 35.36
CA TYR A 631 -27.55 6.69 35.06
C TYR A 631 -27.96 5.34 34.49
N ILE A 632 -29.06 4.77 34.97
CA ILE A 632 -29.59 3.48 34.54
C ILE A 632 -31.03 3.65 34.08
N GLN A 633 -31.27 3.31 32.82
CA GLN A 633 -32.58 3.26 32.20
C GLN A 633 -32.94 1.82 31.85
N ILE A 634 -34.12 1.35 32.27
CA ILE A 634 -34.58 -0.01 31.96
C ILE A 634 -36.02 -0.02 31.50
N TYR A 635 -36.27 -0.73 30.39
CA TYR A 635 -37.59 -0.91 29.81
C TYR A 635 -37.91 -2.38 29.52
N GLN A 636 -39.19 -2.74 29.66
CA GLN A 636 -39.78 -3.94 29.05
C GLN A 636 -38.95 -5.22 29.26
N SER A 637 -38.71 -5.61 30.51
CA SER A 637 -37.93 -6.83 30.88
C SER A 637 -36.41 -6.76 30.71
N GLY A 638 -35.85 -5.58 30.40
CA GLY A 638 -34.41 -5.36 30.45
C GLY A 638 -33.82 -5.57 31.84
N GLN A 639 -32.53 -5.87 31.90
CA GLN A 639 -31.83 -6.17 33.16
C GLN A 639 -30.49 -5.44 33.27
N VAL A 640 -30.18 -5.00 34.49
CA VAL A 640 -28.87 -4.48 34.87
C VAL A 640 -28.40 -5.14 36.16
N ILE A 641 -27.18 -5.68 36.15
CA ILE A 641 -26.59 -6.40 37.26
C ILE A 641 -25.30 -5.71 37.68
N ILE A 642 -25.19 -5.36 38.96
CA ILE A 642 -23.98 -4.85 39.59
C ILE A 642 -23.52 -5.88 40.63
N SER A 643 -22.56 -6.70 40.22
CA SER A 643 -22.18 -7.92 40.95
C SER A 643 -21.16 -7.66 42.07
N ASN A 644 -20.33 -6.62 41.93
CA ASN A 644 -19.17 -6.37 42.80
C ASN A 644 -19.17 -4.96 43.41
N ARG A 645 -17.99 -4.52 43.87
CA ARG A 645 -17.79 -3.22 44.50
C ARG A 645 -18.04 -2.08 43.51
N CYS A 646 -18.96 -1.18 43.86
CA CYS A 646 -19.21 0.06 43.14
C CYS A 646 -19.06 1.26 44.10
N THR A 647 -18.20 2.21 43.76
CA THR A 647 -17.88 3.36 44.63
C THR A 647 -18.08 4.67 43.90
N PHE A 648 -18.71 5.63 44.58
CA PHE A 648 -18.99 6.96 44.07
C PHE A 648 -18.42 7.98 45.05
N THR A 649 -17.53 8.85 44.56
CA THR A 649 -16.88 9.88 45.36
C THR A 649 -17.08 11.23 44.70
N ARG A 650 -17.69 12.18 45.42
CA ARG A 650 -17.93 13.57 44.97
C ARG A 650 -18.62 13.66 43.60
N CYS A 651 -19.49 12.70 43.28
CA CYS A 651 -20.29 12.77 42.07
C CYS A 651 -21.46 13.74 42.26
N ILE A 652 -21.75 14.55 41.24
CA ILE A 652 -22.71 15.66 41.33
C ILE A 652 -23.77 15.50 40.23
N ALA A 653 -25.04 15.57 40.62
CA ALA A 653 -26.16 15.71 39.71
C ALA A 653 -26.79 17.11 39.83
N GLU A 654 -27.18 17.73 38.72
CA GLU A 654 -27.95 18.99 38.79
C GLU A 654 -29.39 18.77 39.25
N TYR A 655 -29.97 17.61 38.95
CA TYR A 655 -31.36 17.27 39.26
C TYR A 655 -31.42 16.09 40.24
N GLU A 656 -31.34 14.84 39.76
CA GLU A 656 -31.57 13.64 40.57
C GLU A 656 -30.37 12.68 40.56
N GLY A 657 -30.12 12.01 41.68
CA GLY A 657 -29.16 10.90 41.74
C GLY A 657 -27.70 11.34 41.61
N GLY A 658 -27.13 12.01 42.63
CA GLY A 658 -25.76 12.51 42.57
C GLY A 658 -24.71 11.43 42.28
N GLY A 659 -24.85 10.25 42.89
CA GLY A 659 -24.09 9.05 42.52
C GLY A 659 -24.75 8.26 41.40
N ILE A 660 -25.92 7.67 41.69
CA ILE A 660 -26.70 6.85 40.77
C ILE A 660 -28.12 7.43 40.60
N CYS A 661 -28.62 7.48 39.36
CA CYS A 661 -30.04 7.66 39.06
C CYS A 661 -30.59 6.44 38.31
N ILE A 662 -31.74 5.93 38.73
CA ILE A 662 -32.42 4.78 38.15
C ILE A 662 -33.82 5.17 37.68
N ASP A 663 -34.10 4.94 36.40
CA ASP A 663 -35.43 5.04 35.78
C ASP A 663 -35.82 3.66 35.22
N SER A 664 -36.80 3.02 35.86
CA SER A 664 -37.34 1.72 35.46
C SER A 664 -38.79 1.88 35.01
N GLN A 665 -39.13 1.39 33.82
CA GLN A 665 -40.50 1.45 33.32
C GLN A 665 -40.92 0.12 32.67
N GLY A 666 -42.21 -0.20 32.77
CA GLY A 666 -42.78 -1.38 32.14
C GLY A 666 -42.60 -2.68 32.94
N GLN A 667 -43.26 -3.75 32.49
CA GLN A 667 -43.26 -5.03 33.20
C GLN A 667 -41.94 -5.78 33.02
N GLY A 668 -41.51 -6.52 34.04
CA GLY A 668 -40.38 -7.45 33.98
C GLY A 668 -38.99 -6.83 34.19
N SER A 669 -38.86 -5.51 34.21
CA SER A 669 -37.57 -4.81 34.38
C SER A 669 -36.90 -5.18 35.72
N HIS A 670 -35.59 -5.49 35.69
CA HIS A 670 -34.87 -5.98 36.86
C HIS A 670 -33.51 -5.29 37.08
N ILE A 671 -33.30 -4.75 38.28
CA ILE A 671 -31.99 -4.25 38.73
C ILE A 671 -31.56 -5.06 39.93
N ARG A 672 -30.34 -5.62 39.85
CA ARG A 672 -29.72 -6.33 40.96
C ARG A 672 -28.40 -5.67 41.33
N ILE A 673 -28.32 -5.16 42.55
CA ILE A 673 -27.07 -4.71 43.16
C ILE A 673 -26.76 -5.67 44.30
N SER A 674 -25.77 -6.54 44.11
CA SER A 674 -25.41 -7.56 45.12
C SER A 674 -24.03 -7.37 45.76
N GLY A 675 -23.22 -6.45 45.23
CA GLY A 675 -21.90 -6.13 45.79
C GLY A 675 -21.91 -4.97 46.80
N TYR A 676 -20.71 -4.53 47.18
CA TYR A 676 -20.53 -3.39 48.09
C TYR A 676 -20.76 -2.07 47.35
N LEU A 677 -21.75 -1.30 47.78
CA LEU A 677 -22.06 0.01 47.23
C LEU A 677 -21.70 1.11 48.24
N SER A 678 -20.91 2.10 47.82
CA SER A 678 -20.50 3.23 48.68
C SER A 678 -20.68 4.57 47.98
N PHE A 679 -21.19 5.55 48.74
CA PHE A 679 -21.34 6.94 48.32
C PHE A 679 -20.61 7.83 49.31
N GLU A 680 -19.64 8.60 48.82
CA GLU A 680 -18.89 9.56 49.60
C GLU A 680 -19.07 10.95 48.99
N LEU A 681 -19.67 11.87 49.73
CA LEU A 681 -19.82 13.28 49.33
C LEU A 681 -20.56 13.51 48.00
N CYS A 682 -21.40 12.57 47.57
CA CYS A 682 -22.24 12.77 46.39
C CYS A 682 -23.40 13.74 46.67
N GLN A 683 -23.72 14.58 45.69
CA GLN A 683 -24.67 15.70 45.86
C GLN A 683 -25.62 15.82 44.68
N CYS A 684 -26.83 16.30 44.94
CA CYS A 684 -27.77 16.73 43.90
C CYS A 684 -28.55 17.98 44.36
N GLN A 685 -29.14 18.75 43.43
CA GLN A 685 -30.05 19.85 43.82
C GLN A 685 -31.48 19.36 44.08
N GLY A 686 -31.92 18.30 43.39
CA GLY A 686 -33.20 17.63 43.59
C GLY A 686 -33.09 16.48 44.58
N GLU A 687 -33.52 15.29 44.18
CA GLU A 687 -33.66 14.13 45.07
C GLU A 687 -32.53 13.10 44.91
N GLY A 688 -32.13 12.49 46.03
CA GLY A 688 -31.22 11.34 46.03
C GLY A 688 -29.74 11.66 45.79
N GLY A 689 -29.10 12.45 46.67
CA GLY A 689 -27.68 12.83 46.51
C GLY A 689 -26.70 11.66 46.33
N GLY A 690 -27.00 10.49 46.90
CA GLY A 690 -26.31 9.23 46.59
C GLY A 690 -27.01 8.43 45.50
N LEU A 691 -28.25 8.01 45.76
CA LEU A 691 -29.07 7.19 44.88
C LEU A 691 -30.47 7.82 44.76
N TYR A 692 -30.96 7.96 43.53
CA TYR A 692 -32.36 8.17 43.22
C TYR A 692 -32.88 6.98 42.40
N ALA A 693 -34.10 6.54 42.68
CA ALA A 693 -34.72 5.44 41.95
C ALA A 693 -36.21 5.70 41.75
N TYR A 694 -36.64 5.63 40.50
CA TYR A 694 -37.99 5.81 40.05
C TYR A 694 -38.47 4.57 39.28
N ASN A 695 -39.70 4.13 39.56
CA ASN A 695 -40.30 2.96 38.92
C ASN A 695 -41.75 3.25 38.55
N ASN A 696 -42.10 3.01 37.28
CA ASN A 696 -43.37 3.38 36.64
C ASN A 696 -44.11 2.19 36.03
#